data_AF-A0A933LGL7-F1
#
_entry.id   AF-A0A933LGL7-F1
#
_cell.length_a   1.000
_cell.length_b   1.000
_cell.length_c   1.000
_cell.angle_alpha   90.00
_cell.angle_beta   90.00
_cell.angle_gamma   90.00
#
_symmetry.space_group_name_H-M   'P 1'
#
loop_
_entity.id
_entity.type
_entity.pdbx_description
1 polymer ?
#
loop_
_entity_poly.entity_id
_entity_poly.type
_entity_poly.pdbx_seq_one_letter_code
_entity_poly.pdbx_strand_id
1 'polypeptide(L)'
;MYDSTSNPTLHRVKSILWMAMGVWTVVTIARFANGIGATSGLTDVAPWGFWIAFDVMAGVALAAGGFVLAAAVYIFGLQKYHDFARPAILTALLGYIAVAVGLLYDLGLPWNIWHPMIFPQHHSVLFEVAMCVMLYLTVLTLEFTPTVLEHPLFSHRVFQVVLKVVKKLTIPLVIAGICLSTLHQSSLGSLFLIQPFRTHPLWYSPMLPVLFFVSAVGLGLMMVTLESLLSSWLFNHKVRVDLLAGLGRMASFVLSVYVLLRVGDLLRRGQLSREMIASWQGGLFILEMLVSAVVPAVLLAIPRVRHSIPGLATCSAMTVLGVIAYRFDACIIAFTRPTTMPYYPTWTELAVSVGVVSGAALVFVFFNENLRIVPRHDDPRAAGLDERAAGFSPRGAPNTDASRACAADDPTAPYLFTPERRKYSLGFIIAGALAIGLLPEQAIFGPQPQPVPVQEGRNLEALAVKVDSPLRREFHIASLAGNVPASVNPEPVTLRLIDGNRNWRFVPFTHDDHIDSLGGRESCRLCHHQNMTFDQTSPCYLCHRDMYETTDTFKHMLHVDKLGGNASCAVCHGGGPGRKSRENSLACWQCHGDMVVEDSVIPPAKGGLKGFAPGYMDAMHGLCIGCHADLAKRRPDKYGEEFARCDVCHRDFEDLEHRRMAPYIPMPPGHERVDRRKATAAASAPSDGS
;
A
#
# COMPACT_ATOMS: atom_id res chain seq x y z
N MET A 1 2.56 36.69 -26.91
CA MET A 1 2.25 36.18 -25.56
C MET A 1 0.87 35.52 -25.63
N TYR A 2 0.60 34.41 -24.92
CA TYR A 2 -0.79 34.05 -24.61
C TYR A 2 -1.18 34.96 -23.45
N ASP A 3 -2.18 35.80 -23.66
CA ASP A 3 -2.66 36.66 -22.60
C ASP A 3 -3.53 35.83 -21.66
N SER A 4 -2.87 35.06 -20.79
CA SER A 4 -3.50 34.17 -19.82
C SER A 4 -4.42 34.91 -18.85
N THR A 5 -4.28 36.23 -18.73
CA THR A 5 -5.03 37.09 -17.82
C THR A 5 -6.51 37.27 -18.21
N SER A 6 -6.90 36.83 -19.41
CA SER A 6 -8.26 37.02 -19.95
C SER A 6 -9.09 35.73 -20.08
N ASN A 7 -8.56 34.55 -19.75
CA ASN A 7 -9.29 33.28 -19.91
C ASN A 7 -9.96 32.82 -18.59
N PRO A 8 -11.26 33.08 -18.37
CA PRO A 8 -11.94 32.76 -17.13
C PRO A 8 -12.01 31.25 -16.85
N THR A 9 -12.05 30.42 -17.90
CA THR A 9 -12.08 28.95 -17.77
C THR A 9 -10.77 28.44 -17.20
N LEU A 10 -9.64 28.93 -17.72
CA LEU A 10 -8.31 28.54 -17.24
C LEU A 10 -8.10 28.92 -15.77
N HIS A 11 -8.55 30.11 -15.36
CA HIS A 11 -8.47 30.53 -13.95
C HIS A 11 -9.32 29.64 -13.03
N ARG A 12 -10.56 29.29 -13.44
CA ARG A 12 -11.42 28.38 -12.65
C ARG A 12 -10.79 27.00 -12.49
N VAL A 13 -10.26 26.44 -13.59
CA VAL A 13 -9.56 25.14 -13.56
C VAL A 13 -8.36 25.21 -12.64
N LYS A 14 -7.50 26.23 -12.76
CA LYS A 14 -6.35 26.43 -11.85
C LYS A 14 -6.78 26.51 -10.39
N SER A 15 -7.86 27.23 -10.06
CA SER A 15 -8.38 27.31 -8.69
C SER A 15 -8.79 25.93 -8.15
N ILE A 16 -9.48 25.10 -8.95
CA ILE A 16 -9.87 23.75 -8.54
C ILE A 16 -8.63 22.88 -8.30
N LEU A 17 -7.66 22.92 -9.20
CA LEU A 17 -6.42 22.15 -9.06
C LEU A 17 -5.63 22.57 -7.80
N TRP A 18 -5.52 23.87 -7.50
CA TRP A 18 -4.87 24.36 -6.28
C TRP A 18 -5.62 23.99 -5.00
N MET A 19 -6.96 23.94 -5.02
CA MET A 19 -7.74 23.42 -3.88
C MET A 19 -7.43 21.93 -3.65
N ALA A 20 -7.39 21.12 -4.71
CA ALA A 20 -7.01 19.71 -4.61
C ALA A 20 -5.59 19.53 -4.05
N MET A 21 -4.63 20.38 -4.45
CA MET A 21 -3.28 20.39 -3.88
C MET A 21 -3.26 20.70 -2.37
N GLY A 22 -4.18 21.55 -1.89
CA GLY A 22 -4.34 21.85 -0.47
C GLY A 22 -4.76 20.63 0.34
N VAL A 23 -5.79 19.92 -0.15
CA VAL A 23 -6.24 18.65 0.45
C VAL A 23 -5.12 17.60 0.41
N TRP A 24 -4.46 17.46 -0.75
CA TRP A 24 -3.37 16.50 -0.95
C TRP A 24 -2.24 16.72 0.05
N THR A 25 -1.79 17.97 0.23
CA THR A 25 -0.70 18.31 1.15
C THR A 25 -0.98 17.84 2.58
N VAL A 26 -2.21 17.99 3.06
CA VAL A 26 -2.62 17.56 4.40
C VAL A 26 -2.57 16.03 4.53
N VAL A 27 -3.12 15.32 3.54
CA VAL A 27 -3.09 13.85 3.51
C VAL A 27 -1.65 13.31 3.37
N THR A 28 -0.81 13.99 2.58
CA THR A 28 0.62 13.69 2.45
C THR A 28 1.32 13.76 3.79
N ILE A 29 1.14 14.85 4.55
CA ILE A 29 1.75 14.98 5.88
C ILE A 29 1.31 13.83 6.78
N ALA A 30 0.02 13.52 6.82
CA ALA A 30 -0.51 12.40 7.60
C ALA A 30 0.09 11.04 7.19
N ARG A 31 0.18 10.77 5.88
CA ARG A 31 0.70 9.51 5.33
C ARG A 31 2.16 9.27 5.69
N PHE A 32 3.00 10.30 5.57
CA PHE A 32 4.44 10.16 5.83
C PHE A 32 4.80 10.30 7.30
N ALA A 33 3.94 10.93 8.12
CA ALA A 33 4.12 10.99 9.57
C ALA A 33 3.65 9.71 10.29
N ASN A 34 2.50 9.15 9.90
CA ASN A 34 1.83 8.08 10.63
C ASN A 34 1.78 6.72 9.91
N GLY A 35 2.34 6.64 8.70
CA GLY A 35 2.44 5.40 7.93
C GLY A 35 1.22 5.11 7.04
N ILE A 36 1.26 3.95 6.36
CA ILE A 36 0.28 3.57 5.32
C ILE A 36 -1.13 3.39 5.90
N GLY A 37 -1.22 2.68 7.04
CA GLY A 37 -2.50 2.33 7.66
C GLY A 37 -3.29 3.54 8.14
N ALA A 38 -2.62 4.67 8.39
CA ALA A 38 -3.27 5.89 8.84
C ALA A 38 -4.08 6.59 7.73
N THR A 39 -3.73 6.37 6.46
CA THR A 39 -4.33 7.10 5.32
C THR A 39 -4.80 6.18 4.20
N SER A 40 -4.95 4.88 4.44
CA SER A 40 -5.45 3.94 3.44
C SER A 40 -6.36 2.89 4.07
N GLY A 41 -7.26 2.33 3.26
CA GLY A 41 -8.12 1.19 3.63
C GLY A 41 -7.46 -0.16 3.39
N LEU A 42 -6.14 -0.20 3.15
CA LEU A 42 -5.40 -1.43 2.85
C LEU A 42 -5.41 -2.38 4.06
N THR A 43 -5.38 -3.67 3.77
CA THR A 43 -5.36 -4.73 4.78
C THR A 43 -4.35 -5.81 4.38
N ASP A 44 -3.99 -6.70 5.30
CA ASP A 44 -3.07 -7.80 4.99
C ASP A 44 -3.58 -8.74 3.88
N VAL A 45 -4.91 -8.83 3.69
CA VAL A 45 -5.50 -9.60 2.58
C VAL A 45 -5.61 -8.81 1.27
N ALA A 46 -5.64 -7.49 1.36
CA ALA A 46 -5.74 -6.55 0.25
C ALA A 46 -4.61 -5.51 0.33
N PRO A 47 -3.34 -5.94 0.12
CA PRO A 47 -2.20 -5.04 0.23
C PRO A 47 -2.11 -4.07 -0.95
N TRP A 48 -2.77 -4.38 -2.07
CA TRP A 48 -2.92 -3.48 -3.21
C TRP A 48 -4.36 -2.98 -3.30
N GLY A 49 -4.48 -1.67 -3.42
CA GLY A 49 -5.74 -0.95 -3.50
C GLY A 49 -5.73 0.09 -4.61
N PHE A 50 -6.43 1.19 -4.35
CA PHE A 50 -6.71 2.24 -5.32
C PHE A 50 -5.46 2.84 -5.93
N TRP A 51 -4.41 3.09 -5.14
CA TRP A 51 -3.15 3.67 -5.64
C TRP A 51 -2.48 2.80 -6.70
N ILE A 52 -2.37 1.48 -6.48
CA ILE A 52 -1.82 0.59 -7.51
C ILE A 52 -2.74 0.53 -8.74
N ALA A 53 -4.05 0.39 -8.56
CA ALA A 53 -4.97 0.27 -9.71
C ALA A 53 -5.03 1.56 -10.56
N PHE A 54 -5.13 2.72 -9.91
CA PHE A 54 -5.24 4.02 -10.57
C PHE A 54 -3.88 4.63 -10.89
N ASP A 55 -3.06 4.94 -9.89
CA ASP A 55 -1.84 5.72 -10.09
C ASP A 55 -0.78 4.94 -10.88
N VAL A 56 -0.70 3.62 -10.70
CA VAL A 56 0.28 2.78 -11.39
C VAL A 56 -0.32 2.13 -12.64
N MET A 57 -1.32 1.28 -12.49
CA MET A 57 -1.76 0.40 -13.59
C MET A 57 -2.50 1.18 -14.68
N ALA A 58 -3.41 2.08 -14.29
CA ALA A 58 -4.05 3.01 -15.21
C ALA A 58 -3.14 4.18 -15.58
N GLY A 59 -2.47 4.82 -14.61
CA GLY A 59 -1.63 5.99 -14.81
C GLY A 59 -0.52 5.76 -15.83
N VAL A 60 0.18 4.63 -15.75
CA VAL A 60 1.22 4.33 -16.74
C VAL A 60 0.64 4.03 -18.12
N ALA A 61 -0.55 3.42 -18.19
CA ALA A 61 -1.23 3.19 -19.46
C ALA A 61 -1.72 4.51 -20.10
N LEU A 62 -2.17 5.48 -19.30
CA LEU A 62 -2.56 6.82 -19.76
C LEU A 62 -1.36 7.59 -20.33
N ALA A 63 -0.16 7.36 -19.79
CA ALA A 63 1.09 7.94 -20.28
C ALA A 63 1.60 7.32 -21.61
N ALA A 64 0.90 6.33 -22.17
CA ALA A 64 1.32 5.64 -23.40
C ALA A 64 1.38 6.52 -24.66
N GLY A 65 0.73 7.69 -24.65
CA GLY A 65 0.68 8.58 -25.81
C GLY A 65 2.06 8.97 -26.36
N GLY A 66 3.04 9.21 -25.48
CA GLY A 66 4.39 9.63 -25.87
C GLY A 66 5.10 8.62 -26.77
N PHE A 67 5.23 7.37 -26.33
CA PHE A 67 5.94 6.35 -27.13
C PHE A 67 5.17 5.96 -28.39
N VAL A 68 3.84 5.94 -28.34
CA VAL A 68 3.01 5.59 -29.51
C VAL A 68 3.18 6.65 -30.60
N LEU A 69 3.19 7.93 -30.25
CA LEU A 69 3.44 9.02 -31.20
C LEU A 69 4.90 9.05 -31.66
N ALA A 70 5.86 8.80 -30.76
CA ALA A 70 7.27 8.69 -31.14
C ALA A 70 7.50 7.55 -32.14
N ALA A 71 6.90 6.37 -31.92
CA ALA A 71 6.95 5.26 -32.87
C ALA A 71 6.28 5.62 -34.21
N ALA A 72 5.09 6.23 -34.18
CA ALA A 72 4.37 6.66 -35.38
C ALA A 72 5.20 7.63 -36.23
N VAL A 73 5.88 8.61 -35.62
CA VAL A 73 6.65 9.63 -36.32
C VAL A 73 8.03 9.12 -36.75
N TYR A 74 8.80 8.54 -35.82
CA TYR A 74 10.21 8.23 -36.05
C TYR A 74 10.46 6.84 -36.64
N ILE A 75 9.60 5.84 -36.38
CA ILE A 75 9.72 4.49 -36.97
C ILE A 75 8.89 4.38 -38.24
N PHE A 76 7.59 4.69 -38.15
CA PHE A 76 6.68 4.56 -39.29
C PHE A 76 6.73 5.76 -40.25
N GLY A 77 7.54 6.78 -39.96
CA GLY A 77 7.77 7.92 -40.85
C GLY A 77 6.55 8.82 -41.04
N LEU A 78 5.57 8.79 -40.15
CA LEU A 78 4.33 9.56 -40.27
C LEU A 78 4.54 11.03 -39.84
N GLN A 79 5.34 11.77 -40.61
CA GLN A 79 5.78 13.15 -40.31
C GLN A 79 4.63 14.14 -40.04
N LYS A 80 3.44 13.89 -40.61
CA LYS A 80 2.23 14.70 -40.34
C LYS A 80 1.81 14.76 -38.87
N TYR A 81 2.30 13.85 -38.01
CA TYR A 81 2.03 13.82 -36.58
C TYR A 81 3.14 14.46 -35.73
N HIS A 82 4.20 14.99 -36.35
CA HIS A 82 5.37 15.55 -35.64
C HIS A 82 4.97 16.64 -34.62
N ASP A 83 3.98 17.46 -34.95
CA ASP A 83 3.49 18.52 -34.07
C ASP A 83 2.84 18.01 -32.77
N PHE A 84 2.39 16.74 -32.73
CA PHE A 84 1.86 16.12 -31.52
C PHE A 84 2.95 15.48 -30.66
N ALA A 85 4.16 15.28 -31.19
CA ALA A 85 5.23 14.57 -30.48
C ALA A 85 5.65 15.31 -29.20
N ARG A 86 5.90 16.63 -29.26
CA ARG A 86 6.34 17.41 -28.09
C ARG A 86 5.30 17.42 -26.94
N PRO A 87 4.01 17.73 -27.19
CA PRO A 87 2.99 17.60 -26.15
C PRO A 87 2.85 16.16 -25.61
N ALA A 88 2.86 15.16 -26.50
CA ALA A 88 2.72 13.76 -26.08
C ALA A 88 3.90 13.27 -25.21
N ILE A 89 5.13 13.69 -25.52
CA ILE A 89 6.34 13.39 -24.71
C ILE A 89 6.26 14.09 -23.36
N LEU A 90 5.79 15.35 -23.30
CA LEU A 90 5.57 16.04 -22.03
C LEU A 90 4.53 15.31 -21.18
N THR A 91 3.39 14.94 -21.77
CA THR A 91 2.32 14.22 -21.06
C THR A 91 2.81 12.86 -20.58
N ALA A 92 3.62 12.15 -21.37
CA ALA A 92 4.26 10.91 -20.93
C ALA A 92 5.23 11.16 -19.76
N LEU A 93 6.10 12.17 -19.83
CA LEU A 93 7.02 12.53 -18.75
C LEU A 93 6.27 12.85 -17.45
N LEU A 94 5.26 13.71 -17.52
CA LEU A 94 4.47 14.09 -16.34
C LEU A 94 3.65 12.92 -15.80
N GLY A 95 3.12 12.06 -16.68
CA GLY A 95 2.43 10.83 -16.29
C GLY A 95 3.35 9.87 -15.53
N TYR A 96 4.58 9.67 -15.99
CA TYR A 96 5.55 8.80 -15.29
C TYR A 96 6.07 9.41 -14.00
N ILE A 97 6.24 10.74 -13.93
CA ILE A 97 6.54 11.42 -12.67
C ILE A 97 5.37 11.23 -11.69
N ALA A 98 4.13 11.40 -12.15
CA ALA A 98 2.93 11.17 -11.33
C ALA A 98 2.88 9.73 -10.80
N VAL A 99 3.16 8.72 -11.63
CA VAL A 99 3.26 7.31 -11.22
C VAL A 99 4.35 7.13 -10.16
N ALA A 100 5.54 7.69 -10.38
CA ALA A 100 6.65 7.58 -9.44
C ALA A 100 6.30 8.22 -8.10
N VAL A 101 5.64 9.39 -8.12
CA VAL A 101 5.13 10.05 -6.91
C VAL A 101 4.07 9.17 -6.24
N GLY A 102 3.09 8.65 -6.98
CA GLY A 102 2.06 7.74 -6.45
C GLY A 102 2.65 6.49 -5.79
N LEU A 103 3.68 5.88 -6.39
CA LEU A 103 4.41 4.76 -5.80
C LEU A 103 5.06 5.11 -4.45
N LEU A 104 5.53 6.34 -4.23
CA LEU A 104 6.05 6.74 -2.93
C LEU A 104 4.98 6.73 -1.82
N TYR A 105 3.70 6.86 -2.16
CA TYR A 105 2.60 6.72 -1.20
C TYR A 105 2.26 5.25 -0.93
N ASP A 106 2.38 4.39 -1.94
CA ASP A 106 2.09 2.96 -1.81
C ASP A 106 3.19 2.19 -1.07
N LEU A 107 4.46 2.63 -1.17
CA LEU A 107 5.59 1.96 -0.54
C LEU A 107 5.64 2.16 0.98
N GLY A 108 5.84 1.05 1.71
CA GLY A 108 6.03 1.07 3.18
C GLY A 108 7.25 1.88 3.60
N LEU A 109 8.36 1.73 2.87
CA LEU A 109 9.62 2.44 3.08
C LEU A 109 10.02 3.19 1.80
N PRO A 110 9.42 4.35 1.52
CA PRO A 110 9.54 5.03 0.23
C PRO A 110 10.96 5.51 -0.08
N TRP A 111 11.78 5.80 0.93
CA TRP A 111 13.20 6.14 0.76
C TRP A 111 14.06 4.97 0.24
N ASN A 112 13.54 3.74 0.23
CA ASN A 112 14.21 2.56 -0.34
C ASN A 112 13.84 2.31 -1.81
N ILE A 113 13.17 3.23 -2.50
CA ILE A 113 12.76 3.04 -3.90
C ILE A 113 13.94 2.76 -4.86
N TRP A 114 15.16 3.20 -4.50
CA TRP A 114 16.39 2.97 -5.28
C TRP A 114 16.97 1.55 -5.12
N HIS A 115 16.56 0.81 -4.07
CA HIS A 115 17.15 -0.45 -3.66
C HIS A 115 17.22 -1.53 -4.77
N PRO A 116 16.21 -1.68 -5.66
CA PRO A 116 16.27 -2.65 -6.75
C PRO A 116 17.45 -2.46 -7.71
N MET A 117 18.01 -1.25 -7.82
CA MET A 117 19.18 -0.99 -8.69
C MET A 117 20.47 -1.63 -8.18
N ILE A 118 20.60 -1.78 -6.85
CA ILE A 118 21.82 -2.29 -6.20
C ILE A 118 21.64 -3.74 -5.76
N PHE A 119 20.43 -4.13 -5.34
CA PHE A 119 20.12 -5.46 -4.86
C PHE A 119 19.04 -6.12 -5.74
N PRO A 120 19.42 -6.61 -6.94
CA PRO A 120 18.46 -7.13 -7.90
C PRO A 120 17.91 -8.50 -7.48
N GLN A 121 16.63 -8.74 -7.80
CA GLN A 121 15.99 -10.05 -7.74
C GLN A 121 15.43 -10.40 -9.12
N HIS A 122 16.24 -11.06 -9.95
CA HIS A 122 15.93 -11.33 -11.35
C HIS A 122 14.74 -12.29 -11.57
N HIS A 123 14.32 -13.03 -10.54
CA HIS A 123 13.14 -13.89 -10.62
C HIS A 123 11.82 -13.15 -10.35
N SER A 124 11.88 -11.85 -10.01
CA SER A 124 10.70 -11.05 -9.72
C SER A 124 10.32 -10.17 -10.90
N VAL A 125 9.08 -10.29 -11.38
CA VAL A 125 8.52 -9.36 -12.37
C VAL A 125 8.52 -7.92 -11.84
N LEU A 126 8.39 -7.73 -10.53
CA LEU A 126 8.44 -6.39 -9.94
C LEU A 126 9.82 -5.73 -10.07
N PHE A 127 10.90 -6.52 -10.07
CA PHE A 127 12.24 -6.01 -10.35
C PHE A 127 12.33 -5.49 -11.79
N GLU A 128 11.83 -6.26 -12.76
CA GLU A 128 11.78 -5.84 -14.16
C GLU A 128 10.98 -4.55 -14.35
N VAL A 129 9.78 -4.47 -13.74
CA VAL A 129 8.92 -3.27 -13.77
C VAL A 129 9.65 -2.07 -13.17
N ALA A 130 10.28 -2.22 -12.00
CA ALA A 130 11.01 -1.14 -11.35
C ALA A 130 12.16 -0.61 -12.22
N MET A 131 12.99 -1.50 -12.77
CA MET A 131 14.09 -1.10 -13.64
C MET A 131 13.61 -0.45 -14.94
N CYS A 132 12.56 -0.99 -15.56
CA CYS A 132 12.01 -0.42 -16.79
C CYS A 132 11.43 0.97 -16.57
N VAL A 133 10.69 1.19 -15.47
CA VAL A 133 10.12 2.50 -15.13
C VAL A 133 11.24 3.53 -14.85
N MET A 134 12.28 3.15 -14.08
CA MET A 134 13.42 4.04 -13.79
C MET A 134 14.21 4.42 -15.05
N LEU A 135 14.54 3.43 -15.90
CA LEU A 135 15.25 3.67 -17.15
C LEU A 135 14.40 4.48 -18.14
N TYR A 136 13.10 4.17 -18.24
CA TYR A 136 12.20 4.88 -19.15
C TYR A 136 11.96 6.33 -18.72
N LEU A 137 11.78 6.59 -17.41
CA LEU A 137 11.70 7.95 -16.89
C LEU A 137 12.99 8.74 -17.19
N THR A 138 14.15 8.08 -17.11
CA THR A 138 15.44 8.69 -17.49
C THR A 138 15.46 9.03 -18.98
N VAL A 139 15.04 8.11 -19.85
CA VAL A 139 14.95 8.34 -21.30
C VAL A 139 13.98 9.48 -21.63
N LEU A 140 12.78 9.50 -21.06
CA LEU A 140 11.81 10.57 -21.25
C LEU A 140 12.35 11.94 -20.80
N THR A 141 13.06 11.96 -19.67
CA THR A 141 13.71 13.20 -19.19
C THR A 141 14.73 13.68 -20.20
N LEU A 142 15.58 12.79 -20.72
CA LEU A 142 16.56 13.13 -21.75
C LEU A 142 15.91 13.54 -23.07
N GLU A 143 14.81 12.91 -23.47
CA GLU A 143 14.06 13.23 -24.69
C GLU A 143 13.36 14.60 -24.60
N PHE A 144 12.86 14.96 -23.41
CA PHE A 144 12.23 16.26 -23.16
C PHE A 144 13.25 17.39 -22.92
N THR A 145 14.46 17.07 -22.48
CA THR A 145 15.53 18.03 -22.14
C THR A 145 15.77 19.10 -23.23
N PRO A 146 15.83 18.79 -24.54
CA PRO A 146 15.99 19.79 -25.58
C PRO A 146 14.93 20.90 -25.55
N THR A 147 13.67 20.55 -25.25
CA THR A 147 12.56 21.50 -25.16
C THR A 147 12.80 22.54 -24.06
N VAL A 148 13.41 22.13 -22.94
CA VAL A 148 13.75 23.01 -21.82
C VAL A 148 15.00 23.85 -22.13
N LEU A 149 16.06 23.22 -22.63
CA LEU A 149 17.34 23.89 -22.90
C LEU A 149 17.33 24.82 -24.13
N GLU A 150 16.32 24.72 -24.99
CA GLU A 150 16.05 25.70 -26.06
C GLU A 150 15.56 27.05 -25.51
N HIS A 151 15.14 27.11 -24.25
CA HIS A 151 14.65 28.34 -23.64
C HIS A 151 15.79 29.34 -23.36
N PRO A 152 15.60 30.66 -23.59
CA PRO A 152 16.64 31.68 -23.43
C PRO A 152 17.33 31.72 -22.05
N LEU A 153 16.62 31.32 -20.99
CA LEU A 153 17.18 31.19 -19.63
C LEU A 153 18.39 30.24 -19.56
N PHE A 154 18.47 29.24 -20.44
CA PHE A 154 19.54 28.23 -20.47
C PHE A 154 20.60 28.50 -21.55
N SER A 155 20.85 29.77 -21.87
CA SER A 155 21.83 30.17 -22.90
C SER A 155 23.30 29.97 -22.51
N HIS A 156 23.59 29.55 -21.27
CA HIS A 156 24.96 29.34 -20.79
C HIS A 156 25.68 28.21 -21.58
N ARG A 157 27.00 28.35 -21.77
CA ARG A 157 27.82 27.46 -22.64
C ARG A 157 27.68 25.98 -22.30
N VAL A 158 27.59 25.63 -21.02
CA VAL A 158 27.44 24.26 -20.54
C VAL A 158 26.12 23.63 -21.04
N PHE A 159 25.00 24.34 -20.91
CA PHE A 159 23.70 23.86 -21.36
C PHE A 159 23.63 23.69 -22.88
N GLN A 160 24.28 24.58 -23.63
CA GLN A 160 24.36 24.46 -25.09
C GLN A 160 25.21 23.26 -25.56
N VAL A 161 26.22 22.86 -24.78
CA VAL A 161 26.96 21.61 -25.04
C VAL A 161 26.05 20.40 -24.79
N VAL A 162 25.35 20.37 -23.65
CA VAL A 162 24.39 19.31 -23.32
C VAL A 162 23.31 19.19 -24.40
N LEU A 163 22.74 20.32 -24.84
CA LEU A 163 21.73 20.37 -25.91
C LEU A 163 22.23 19.71 -27.20
N LYS A 164 23.48 19.99 -27.61
CA LYS A 164 24.08 19.38 -28.81
C LYS A 164 24.25 17.87 -28.66
N VAL A 165 24.70 17.41 -27.51
CA VAL A 165 24.89 15.98 -27.22
C VAL A 165 23.54 15.26 -27.24
N VAL A 166 22.55 15.77 -26.51
CA VAL A 166 21.22 15.17 -26.42
C VAL A 166 20.52 15.14 -27.78
N LYS A 167 20.59 16.22 -28.58
CA LYS A 167 20.05 16.24 -29.96
C LYS A 167 20.70 15.19 -30.86
N LYS A 168 21.99 14.91 -30.68
CA LYS A 168 22.68 13.84 -31.43
C LYS A 168 22.20 12.45 -31.00
N LEU A 169 21.83 12.30 -29.73
CA LEU A 169 21.35 11.03 -29.14
C LEU A 169 19.83 10.83 -29.26
N THR A 170 19.07 11.75 -29.86
CA THR A 170 17.60 11.66 -29.94
C THR A 170 17.12 10.35 -30.57
N ILE A 171 17.66 9.93 -31.71
CA ILE A 171 17.20 8.69 -32.37
C ILE A 171 17.47 7.45 -31.49
N PRO A 172 18.71 7.23 -30.95
CA PRO A 172 18.94 6.17 -29.97
C PRO A 172 18.03 6.21 -28.75
N LEU A 173 17.76 7.40 -28.20
CA LEU A 173 16.87 7.58 -27.05
C LEU A 173 15.42 7.20 -27.39
N VAL A 174 14.91 7.61 -28.54
CA VAL A 174 13.57 7.24 -29.02
C VAL A 174 13.45 5.72 -29.17
N ILE A 175 14.45 5.07 -29.77
CA ILE A 175 14.45 3.61 -29.93
C ILE A 175 14.48 2.92 -28.55
N ALA A 176 15.35 3.37 -27.65
CA ALA A 176 15.40 2.86 -26.29
C ALA A 176 14.07 3.07 -25.55
N GLY A 177 13.44 4.23 -25.71
CA GLY A 177 12.15 4.56 -25.13
C GLY A 177 11.05 3.61 -25.62
N ILE A 178 11.01 3.31 -26.92
CA ILE A 178 10.02 2.39 -27.51
C ILE A 178 10.24 0.95 -27.00
N CYS A 179 11.49 0.49 -26.94
CA CYS A 179 11.83 -0.83 -26.39
C CYS A 179 11.43 -0.95 -24.90
N LEU A 180 11.86 0.02 -24.08
CA LEU A 180 11.54 0.04 -22.64
C LEU A 180 10.04 0.17 -22.38
N SER A 181 9.33 0.94 -23.20
CA SER A 181 7.88 1.08 -23.06
C SER A 181 7.15 -0.22 -23.40
N THR A 182 7.59 -0.92 -24.45
CA THR A 182 7.07 -2.25 -24.80
C THR A 182 7.27 -3.24 -23.66
N LEU A 183 8.48 -3.28 -23.09
CA LEU A 183 8.80 -4.12 -21.94
C LEU A 183 7.88 -3.80 -20.78
N HIS A 184 7.95 -2.59 -20.21
CA HIS A 184 7.23 -2.32 -18.97
C HIS A 184 5.70 -2.46 -19.11
N GLN A 185 5.08 -2.07 -20.24
CA GLN A 185 3.63 -2.23 -20.43
C GLN A 185 3.23 -3.71 -20.42
N SER A 186 4.08 -4.57 -20.99
CA SER A 186 3.87 -6.02 -20.95
C SER A 186 4.16 -6.60 -19.57
N SER A 187 5.22 -6.17 -18.88
CA SER A 187 5.61 -6.67 -17.55
C SER A 187 4.58 -6.29 -16.47
N LEU A 188 3.87 -5.15 -16.62
CA LEU A 188 2.72 -4.83 -15.77
C LEU A 188 1.61 -5.89 -15.87
N GLY A 189 1.36 -6.44 -17.07
CA GLY A 189 0.46 -7.57 -17.25
C GLY A 189 1.01 -8.87 -16.64
N SER A 190 2.33 -9.08 -16.73
CA SER A 190 3.02 -10.24 -16.16
C SER A 190 2.89 -10.32 -14.63
N LEU A 191 2.70 -9.20 -13.92
CA LEU A 191 2.50 -9.18 -12.46
C LEU A 191 1.33 -10.06 -12.01
N PHE A 192 0.31 -10.23 -12.86
CA PHE A 192 -0.88 -11.01 -12.56
C PHE A 192 -0.73 -12.51 -12.90
N LEU A 193 0.35 -12.91 -13.57
CA LEU A 193 0.56 -14.33 -13.92
C LEU A 193 0.81 -15.20 -12.68
N ILE A 194 1.33 -14.63 -11.59
CA ILE A 194 1.59 -15.33 -10.33
C ILE A 194 0.31 -15.70 -9.56
N GLN A 195 -0.86 -15.21 -9.97
CA GLN A 195 -2.11 -15.35 -9.23
C GLN A 195 -3.27 -16.00 -10.02
N PRO A 196 -3.05 -17.20 -10.62
CA PRO A 196 -4.06 -17.89 -11.44
C PRO A 196 -5.35 -18.21 -10.70
N PHE A 197 -5.29 -18.40 -9.38
CA PHE A 197 -6.43 -18.81 -8.55
C PHE A 197 -7.06 -17.66 -7.76
N ARG A 198 -6.44 -16.47 -7.74
CA ARG A 198 -7.04 -15.28 -7.10
C ARG A 198 -7.75 -14.39 -8.09
N THR A 199 -7.31 -14.32 -9.34
CA THR A 199 -7.98 -13.49 -10.36
C THR A 199 -9.09 -14.29 -11.04
N HIS A 200 -10.27 -13.70 -11.18
CA HIS A 200 -11.41 -14.32 -11.82
C HIS A 200 -11.07 -14.79 -13.25
N PRO A 201 -11.55 -15.97 -13.72
CA PRO A 201 -11.10 -16.57 -14.99
C PRO A 201 -11.35 -15.73 -16.25
N LEU A 202 -12.36 -14.85 -16.22
CA LEU A 202 -12.63 -13.89 -17.30
C LEU A 202 -11.52 -12.83 -17.45
N TRP A 203 -10.85 -12.45 -16.35
CA TRP A 203 -9.77 -11.47 -16.39
C TRP A 203 -8.39 -12.11 -16.46
N TYR A 204 -8.18 -13.21 -15.75
CA TYR A 204 -6.93 -13.95 -15.78
C TYR A 204 -6.66 -14.51 -17.18
N SER A 205 -5.42 -14.43 -17.66
CA SER A 205 -4.96 -15.07 -18.88
C SER A 205 -3.43 -15.17 -18.92
N PRO A 206 -2.84 -16.27 -19.43
CA PRO A 206 -1.41 -16.31 -19.76
C PRO A 206 -1.00 -15.23 -20.78
N MET A 207 -1.94 -14.69 -21.56
CA MET A 207 -1.71 -13.62 -22.54
C MET A 207 -1.83 -12.21 -21.96
N LEU A 208 -1.99 -12.05 -20.63
CA LEU A 208 -2.06 -10.75 -19.97
C LEU A 208 -0.96 -9.76 -20.39
N PRO A 209 0.32 -10.16 -20.55
CA PRO A 209 1.37 -9.23 -21.00
C PRO A 209 1.07 -8.61 -22.37
N VAL A 210 0.57 -9.43 -23.31
CA VAL A 210 0.22 -8.97 -24.66
C VAL A 210 -1.04 -8.11 -24.63
N LEU A 211 -2.06 -8.53 -23.87
CA LEU A 211 -3.31 -7.79 -23.74
C LEU A 211 -3.09 -6.41 -23.11
N PHE A 212 -2.24 -6.32 -22.08
CA PHE A 212 -1.90 -5.06 -21.42
C PHE A 212 -1.15 -4.12 -22.38
N PHE A 213 -0.23 -4.64 -23.18
CA PHE A 213 0.49 -3.86 -24.17
C PHE A 213 -0.43 -3.34 -25.29
N VAL A 214 -1.22 -4.22 -25.92
CA VAL A 214 -2.11 -3.83 -27.04
C VAL A 214 -3.17 -2.83 -26.58
N SER A 215 -3.74 -3.02 -25.37
CA SER A 215 -4.69 -2.05 -24.80
C SER A 215 -4.04 -0.70 -24.54
N ALA A 216 -2.78 -0.67 -24.10
CA ALA A 216 -2.03 0.57 -23.87
C ALA A 216 -1.73 1.33 -25.17
N VAL A 217 -1.45 0.63 -26.27
CA VAL A 217 -1.27 1.29 -27.58
C VAL A 217 -2.57 1.95 -28.05
N GLY A 218 -3.70 1.25 -27.93
CA GLY A 218 -5.02 1.80 -28.26
C GLY A 218 -5.38 3.00 -27.38
N LEU A 219 -5.12 2.87 -26.07
CA LEU A 219 -5.30 3.96 -25.11
C LEU A 219 -4.39 5.16 -25.43
N GLY A 220 -3.13 4.96 -25.77
CA GLY A 220 -2.19 6.04 -26.08
C GLY A 220 -2.66 6.92 -27.25
N LEU A 221 -3.17 6.30 -28.33
CA LEU A 221 -3.76 7.03 -29.46
C LEU A 221 -4.99 7.86 -29.05
N MET A 222 -5.84 7.28 -28.20
CA MET A 222 -7.06 7.96 -27.72
C MET A 222 -6.76 9.02 -26.68
N MET A 223 -5.73 8.83 -25.86
CA MET A 223 -5.31 9.80 -24.87
C MET A 223 -4.73 11.05 -25.55
N VAL A 224 -3.90 10.92 -26.59
CA VAL A 224 -3.41 12.08 -27.36
C VAL A 224 -4.56 12.82 -28.05
N THR A 225 -5.57 12.08 -28.53
CA THR A 225 -6.78 12.67 -29.11
C THR A 225 -7.56 13.46 -28.05
N LEU A 226 -7.77 12.88 -26.86
CA LEU A 226 -8.46 13.53 -25.75
C LEU A 226 -7.69 14.76 -25.25
N GLU A 227 -6.38 14.65 -25.07
CA GLU A 227 -5.50 15.75 -24.66
C GLU A 227 -5.57 16.91 -25.65
N SER A 228 -5.54 16.62 -26.96
CA SER A 228 -5.64 17.65 -28.00
C SER A 228 -6.98 18.41 -27.93
N LEU A 229 -8.08 17.70 -27.65
CA LEU A 229 -9.41 18.28 -27.51
C LEU A 229 -9.55 19.09 -26.20
N LEU A 230 -9.05 18.56 -25.08
CA LEU A 230 -9.05 19.25 -23.79
C LEU A 230 -8.16 20.49 -23.81
N SER A 231 -6.98 20.40 -24.44
CA SER A 231 -6.07 21.52 -24.64
C SER A 231 -6.70 22.61 -25.49
N SER A 232 -7.43 22.24 -26.55
CA SER A 232 -8.18 23.21 -27.37
C SER A 232 -9.26 23.92 -26.57
N TRP A 233 -10.03 23.18 -25.77
CA TRP A 233 -11.05 23.77 -24.90
C TRP A 233 -10.44 24.69 -23.83
N LEU A 234 -9.31 24.29 -23.22
CA LEU A 234 -8.68 25.02 -22.13
C LEU A 234 -7.92 26.27 -22.61
N PHE A 235 -7.20 26.19 -23.73
CA PHE A 235 -6.36 27.26 -24.26
C PHE A 235 -6.95 27.99 -25.47
N ASN A 236 -8.18 27.63 -25.87
CA ASN A 236 -8.95 28.23 -26.95
C ASN A 236 -8.19 28.27 -28.31
N HIS A 237 -7.58 27.14 -28.69
CA HIS A 237 -6.87 26.98 -29.96
C HIS A 237 -7.63 26.06 -30.94
N LYS A 238 -7.28 26.12 -32.23
CA LYS A 238 -7.91 25.31 -33.29
C LYS A 238 -7.33 23.89 -33.32
N VAL A 239 -8.23 22.90 -33.39
CA VAL A 239 -7.87 21.47 -33.53
C VAL A 239 -7.82 21.05 -34.99
N ARG A 240 -6.78 20.31 -35.39
CA ARG A 240 -6.71 19.66 -36.70
C ARG A 240 -7.44 18.32 -36.69
N VAL A 241 -8.75 18.39 -36.92
CA VAL A 241 -9.64 17.21 -36.90
C VAL A 241 -9.18 16.12 -37.87
N ASP A 242 -8.59 16.46 -39.02
CA ASP A 242 -8.11 15.47 -39.99
C ASP A 242 -6.98 14.58 -39.46
N LEU A 243 -6.07 15.16 -38.66
CA LEU A 243 -5.00 14.39 -38.02
C LEU A 243 -5.57 13.51 -36.91
N LEU A 244 -6.47 14.04 -36.08
CA LEU A 244 -7.15 13.28 -35.03
C LEU A 244 -8.01 12.15 -35.60
N ALA A 245 -8.69 12.37 -36.73
CA ALA A 245 -9.45 11.34 -37.44
C ALA A 245 -8.53 10.20 -37.92
N GLY A 246 -7.29 10.54 -38.33
CA GLY A 246 -6.27 9.56 -38.66
C GLY A 246 -5.82 8.72 -37.45
N LEU A 247 -5.59 9.36 -36.29
CA LEU A 247 -5.30 8.65 -35.02
C LEU A 247 -6.50 7.78 -34.60
N GLY A 248 -7.72 8.29 -34.76
CA GLY A 248 -8.98 7.56 -34.58
C GLY A 248 -9.04 6.28 -35.40
N ARG A 249 -8.67 6.34 -36.68
CA ARG A 249 -8.62 5.16 -37.56
C ARG A 249 -7.59 4.14 -37.09
N MET A 250 -6.40 4.58 -36.68
CA MET A 250 -5.38 3.69 -36.13
C MET A 250 -5.86 3.02 -34.84
N ALA A 251 -6.50 3.77 -33.95
CA ALA A 251 -7.04 3.25 -32.70
C ALA A 251 -8.17 2.24 -32.96
N SER A 252 -9.05 2.49 -33.93
CA SER A 252 -10.09 1.54 -34.34
C SER A 252 -9.50 0.17 -34.70
N PHE A 253 -8.40 0.15 -35.47
CA PHE A 253 -7.71 -1.08 -35.80
C PHE A 253 -7.10 -1.76 -34.57
N VAL A 254 -6.33 -1.03 -33.76
CA VAL A 254 -5.67 -1.59 -32.56
C VAL A 254 -6.68 -2.13 -31.54
N LEU A 255 -7.76 -1.39 -31.28
CA LEU A 255 -8.83 -1.83 -30.38
C LEU A 255 -9.56 -3.07 -30.93
N SER A 256 -9.74 -3.17 -32.24
CA SER A 256 -10.29 -4.37 -32.88
C SER A 256 -9.38 -5.58 -32.66
N VAL A 257 -8.07 -5.41 -32.83
CA VAL A 257 -7.07 -6.46 -32.54
C VAL A 257 -7.11 -6.86 -31.06
N TYR A 258 -7.21 -5.90 -30.13
CA TYR A 258 -7.37 -6.18 -28.71
C TYR A 258 -8.60 -7.06 -28.43
N VAL A 259 -9.77 -6.70 -28.99
CA VAL A 259 -11.01 -7.48 -28.84
C VAL A 259 -10.83 -8.90 -29.37
N LEU A 260 -10.25 -9.05 -30.57
CA LEU A 260 -10.00 -10.36 -31.17
C LEU A 260 -9.07 -11.23 -30.32
N LEU A 261 -7.98 -10.66 -29.81
CA LEU A 261 -7.04 -11.36 -28.93
C LEU A 261 -7.72 -11.77 -27.62
N ARG A 262 -8.48 -10.87 -27.01
CA ARG A 262 -9.15 -11.10 -25.73
C ARG A 262 -10.23 -12.18 -25.83
N VAL A 263 -11.13 -12.06 -26.81
CA VAL A 263 -12.21 -13.04 -27.04
C VAL A 263 -11.65 -14.38 -27.54
N GLY A 264 -10.65 -14.35 -28.43
CA GLY A 264 -9.98 -15.55 -28.93
C GLY A 264 -9.29 -16.34 -27.82
N ASP A 265 -8.60 -15.67 -26.89
CA ASP A 265 -8.01 -16.32 -25.73
C ASP A 265 -9.06 -16.94 -24.79
N LEU A 266 -10.17 -16.25 -24.54
CA LEU A 266 -11.27 -16.77 -23.72
C LEU A 266 -11.92 -18.01 -24.34
N LEU A 267 -12.15 -18.00 -25.66
CA LEU A 267 -12.65 -19.15 -26.40
C LEU A 267 -11.69 -20.33 -26.31
N ARG A 268 -10.39 -20.09 -26.52
CA ARG A 268 -9.34 -21.13 -26.45
C ARG A 268 -9.25 -21.77 -25.06
N ARG A 269 -9.45 -20.98 -23.99
CA ARG A 269 -9.43 -21.46 -22.60
C ARG A 269 -10.77 -22.05 -22.12
N GLY A 270 -11.81 -22.04 -22.95
CA GLY A 270 -13.14 -22.54 -22.60
C GLY A 270 -13.84 -21.74 -21.49
N GLN A 271 -13.48 -20.47 -21.28
CA GLN A 271 -13.95 -19.64 -20.16
C GLN A 271 -15.20 -18.83 -20.52
N LEU A 272 -15.96 -19.20 -21.55
CA LEU A 272 -17.20 -18.53 -21.97
C LEU A 272 -18.43 -19.39 -21.66
N SER A 273 -18.48 -19.96 -20.45
CA SER A 273 -19.66 -20.69 -20.01
C SER A 273 -20.83 -19.73 -19.76
N ARG A 274 -22.07 -20.21 -20.00
CA ARG A 274 -23.29 -19.41 -19.83
C ARG A 274 -23.45 -18.92 -18.40
N GLU A 275 -23.10 -19.75 -17.42
CA GLU A 275 -23.17 -19.42 -15.99
C GLU A 275 -22.21 -18.28 -15.62
N MET A 276 -20.99 -18.30 -16.16
CA MET A 276 -20.00 -17.26 -15.87
C MET A 276 -20.38 -15.92 -16.51
N ILE A 277 -20.94 -15.94 -17.71
CA ILE A 277 -21.42 -14.73 -18.39
C ILE A 277 -22.68 -14.14 -17.69
N ALA A 278 -23.56 -14.98 -17.17
CA ALA A 278 -24.78 -14.54 -16.48
C ALA A 278 -24.53 -14.01 -15.06
N SER A 279 -23.32 -14.17 -14.52
CA SER A 279 -22.91 -13.61 -13.23
C SER A 279 -22.79 -12.08 -13.29
N TRP A 280 -22.77 -11.42 -12.12
CA TRP A 280 -22.54 -9.96 -12.07
C TRP A 280 -21.14 -9.59 -12.61
N GLN A 281 -20.14 -10.46 -12.40
CA GLN A 281 -18.80 -10.33 -12.97
C GLN A 281 -18.84 -10.46 -14.50
N GLY A 282 -19.63 -11.39 -15.03
CA GLY A 282 -19.85 -11.52 -16.48
C GLY A 282 -20.47 -10.26 -17.09
N GLY A 283 -21.46 -9.66 -16.41
CA GLY A 283 -22.05 -8.39 -16.79
C GLY A 283 -21.04 -7.23 -16.78
N LEU A 284 -20.21 -7.14 -15.74
CA LEU A 284 -19.13 -6.15 -15.64
C LEU A 284 -18.11 -6.32 -16.77
N PHE A 285 -17.66 -7.54 -17.03
CA PHE A 285 -16.74 -7.86 -18.13
C PHE A 285 -17.29 -7.45 -19.50
N ILE A 286 -18.57 -7.71 -19.77
CA ILE A 286 -19.20 -7.31 -21.04
C ILE A 286 -19.26 -5.78 -21.13
N LEU A 287 -19.69 -5.10 -20.08
CA LEU A 287 -19.75 -3.64 -20.05
C LEU A 287 -18.36 -3.03 -20.28
N GLU A 288 -17.35 -3.53 -19.58
CA GLU A 288 -15.95 -3.13 -19.72
C GLU A 288 -15.48 -3.31 -21.18
N MET A 289 -15.70 -4.49 -21.78
CA MET A 289 -15.31 -4.77 -23.17
C MET A 289 -16.02 -3.87 -24.18
N LEU A 290 -17.30 -3.59 -23.95
CA LEU A 290 -18.09 -2.71 -24.82
C LEU A 290 -17.58 -1.27 -24.78
N VAL A 291 -17.36 -0.73 -23.58
CA VAL A 291 -16.95 0.65 -23.36
C VAL A 291 -15.47 0.87 -23.74
N SER A 292 -14.59 -0.05 -23.35
CA SER A 292 -13.14 0.09 -23.56
C SER A 292 -12.70 -0.08 -25.00
N ALA A 293 -13.35 -0.97 -25.76
CA ALA A 293 -12.82 -1.38 -27.06
C ALA A 293 -13.87 -1.56 -28.15
N VAL A 294 -14.95 -2.32 -27.93
CA VAL A 294 -15.88 -2.69 -29.02
C VAL A 294 -16.60 -1.47 -29.60
N VAL A 295 -17.27 -0.68 -28.76
CA VAL A 295 -18.02 0.49 -29.24
C VAL A 295 -17.09 1.55 -29.83
N PRO A 296 -15.99 1.96 -29.17
CA PRO A 296 -15.04 2.90 -29.77
C PRO A 296 -14.45 2.39 -31.09
N ALA A 297 -14.10 1.10 -31.20
CA ALA A 297 -13.55 0.54 -32.43
C ALA A 297 -14.52 0.66 -33.61
N VAL A 298 -15.78 0.29 -33.40
CA VAL A 298 -16.83 0.38 -34.43
C VAL A 298 -17.13 1.82 -34.79
N LEU A 299 -17.31 2.69 -33.79
CA LEU A 299 -17.63 4.10 -34.04
C LEU A 299 -16.50 4.81 -34.79
N LEU A 300 -15.24 4.61 -34.42
CA LEU A 300 -14.09 5.22 -35.10
C LEU A 300 -13.86 4.66 -36.51
N ALA A 301 -14.35 3.46 -36.82
CA ALA A 301 -14.35 2.92 -38.18
C ALA A 301 -15.28 3.70 -39.12
N ILE A 302 -16.30 4.38 -38.59
CA ILE A 302 -17.26 5.17 -39.35
C ILE A 302 -16.67 6.57 -39.65
N PRO A 303 -16.48 6.95 -40.94
CA PRO A 303 -15.90 8.25 -41.31
C PRO A 303 -16.63 9.45 -40.69
N ARG A 304 -17.97 9.42 -40.66
CA ARG A 304 -18.79 10.51 -40.09
C ARG A 304 -18.50 10.77 -38.62
N VAL A 305 -18.21 9.73 -37.83
CA VAL A 305 -17.94 9.87 -36.41
C VAL A 305 -16.52 10.39 -36.18
N ARG A 306 -15.51 9.78 -36.83
CA ARG A 306 -14.10 10.19 -36.64
C ARG A 306 -13.76 11.57 -37.21
N HIS A 307 -14.55 12.11 -38.13
CA HIS A 307 -14.40 13.50 -38.61
C HIS A 307 -15.27 14.50 -37.83
N SER A 308 -15.89 14.09 -36.72
CA SER A 308 -16.67 14.96 -35.85
C SER A 308 -15.98 15.13 -34.49
N ILE A 309 -15.95 16.36 -33.96
CA ILE A 309 -15.39 16.63 -32.62
C ILE A 309 -16.14 15.85 -31.52
N PRO A 310 -17.49 15.82 -31.48
CA PRO A 310 -18.21 15.06 -30.46
C PRO A 310 -17.96 13.56 -30.56
N GLY A 311 -17.84 13.03 -31.78
CA GLY A 311 -17.54 11.62 -32.00
C GLY A 311 -16.17 11.22 -31.49
N LEU A 312 -15.14 12.02 -31.81
CA LEU A 312 -13.78 11.81 -31.31
C LEU A 312 -13.71 11.95 -29.78
N ALA A 313 -14.35 12.97 -29.21
CA ALA A 313 -14.38 13.19 -27.75
C ALA A 313 -15.07 12.04 -27.02
N THR A 314 -16.19 11.54 -27.55
CA THR A 314 -16.92 10.42 -26.95
C THR A 314 -16.11 9.12 -27.03
N CYS A 315 -15.56 8.79 -28.20
CA CYS A 315 -14.78 7.56 -28.37
C CYS A 315 -13.50 7.57 -27.54
N SER A 316 -12.81 8.72 -27.46
CA SER A 316 -11.60 8.83 -26.66
C SER A 316 -11.90 8.74 -25.16
N ALA A 317 -12.95 9.41 -24.67
CA ALA A 317 -13.38 9.30 -23.28
C ALA A 317 -13.82 7.89 -22.91
N MET A 318 -14.61 7.21 -23.77
CA MET A 318 -15.01 5.82 -23.57
C MET A 318 -13.81 4.88 -23.49
N THR A 319 -12.85 5.01 -24.41
CA THR A 319 -11.63 4.16 -24.41
C THR A 319 -10.81 4.41 -23.14
N VAL A 320 -10.62 5.68 -22.75
CA VAL A 320 -9.89 6.05 -21.53
C VAL A 320 -10.56 5.46 -20.29
N LEU A 321 -11.85 5.72 -20.09
CA LEU A 321 -12.59 5.22 -18.92
C LEU A 321 -12.69 3.69 -18.92
N GLY A 322 -12.89 3.07 -20.07
CA GLY A 322 -13.00 1.62 -20.18
C GLY A 322 -11.67 0.91 -19.94
N VAL A 323 -10.53 1.44 -20.41
CA VAL A 323 -9.22 0.86 -20.11
C VAL A 323 -8.84 1.11 -18.64
N ILE A 324 -9.21 2.25 -18.04
CA ILE A 324 -9.08 2.45 -16.59
C ILE A 324 -9.88 1.38 -15.84
N ALA A 325 -11.15 1.16 -16.21
CA ALA A 325 -11.98 0.11 -15.61
C ALA A 325 -11.33 -1.27 -15.75
N TYR A 326 -10.79 -1.61 -16.92
CA TYR A 326 -10.04 -2.86 -17.12
C TYR A 326 -8.84 -3.00 -16.17
N ARG A 327 -8.09 -1.92 -15.92
CA ARG A 327 -6.99 -1.94 -14.95
C ARG A 327 -7.50 -2.15 -13.52
N PHE A 328 -8.61 -1.52 -13.15
CA PHE A 328 -9.23 -1.74 -11.84
C PHE A 328 -9.75 -3.16 -11.66
N ASP A 329 -10.39 -3.70 -12.70
CA ASP A 329 -10.94 -5.04 -12.65
C ASP A 329 -9.82 -6.07 -12.51
N ALA A 330 -8.77 -5.96 -13.32
CA ALA A 330 -7.60 -6.83 -13.23
C ALA A 330 -6.85 -6.74 -11.89
N CYS A 331 -6.90 -5.60 -11.17
CA CYS A 331 -6.12 -5.38 -9.96
C CYS A 331 -6.87 -5.57 -8.64
N ILE A 332 -8.16 -5.23 -8.61
CA ILE A 332 -8.94 -5.13 -7.37
C ILE A 332 -10.22 -5.95 -7.47
N ILE A 333 -11.06 -5.69 -8.48
CA ILE A 333 -12.45 -6.17 -8.50
C ILE A 333 -12.53 -7.65 -8.86
N ALA A 334 -11.70 -8.12 -9.79
CA ALA A 334 -11.64 -9.52 -10.18
C ALA A 334 -10.94 -10.42 -9.15
N PHE A 335 -10.45 -9.88 -8.02
CA PHE A 335 -9.75 -10.67 -7.02
C PHE A 335 -10.74 -11.35 -6.06
N THR A 336 -10.65 -12.66 -5.94
CA THR A 336 -11.37 -13.42 -4.90
C THR A 336 -10.75 -13.11 -3.54
N ARG A 337 -11.55 -12.57 -2.62
CA ARG A 337 -11.14 -12.24 -1.24
C ARG A 337 -12.11 -12.92 -0.26
N PRO A 338 -11.64 -13.28 0.96
CA PRO A 338 -12.55 -13.75 2.01
C PRO A 338 -13.64 -12.71 2.27
N THR A 339 -14.90 -13.14 2.34
CA THR A 339 -16.07 -12.25 2.50
C THR A 339 -16.02 -11.39 3.76
N THR A 340 -15.26 -11.83 4.77
CA THR A 340 -15.08 -11.14 6.05
C THR A 340 -14.07 -10.01 6.01
N MET A 341 -13.31 -9.84 4.92
CA MET A 341 -12.27 -8.81 4.80
C MET A 341 -12.32 -8.09 3.45
N PRO A 342 -13.39 -7.31 3.17
CA PRO A 342 -13.48 -6.49 1.98
C PRO A 342 -12.53 -5.28 2.06
N TYR A 343 -12.17 -4.74 0.89
CA TYR A 343 -11.42 -3.49 0.77
C TYR A 343 -12.32 -2.44 0.12
N TYR A 344 -12.29 -1.24 0.67
CA TYR A 344 -12.91 -0.07 0.08
C TYR A 344 -11.92 1.09 0.14
N PRO A 345 -11.75 1.85 -0.96
CA PRO A 345 -10.83 2.97 -0.97
C PRO A 345 -11.30 4.04 0.00
N THR A 346 -10.39 4.54 0.84
CA THR A 346 -10.69 5.67 1.71
C THR A 346 -10.71 6.97 0.92
N TRP A 347 -11.37 7.99 1.46
CA TRP A 347 -11.35 9.33 0.83
C TRP A 347 -9.92 9.89 0.73
N THR A 348 -9.03 9.53 1.67
CA THR A 348 -7.61 9.92 1.66
C THR A 348 -6.86 9.27 0.50
N GLU A 349 -7.17 8.02 0.14
CA GLU A 349 -6.60 7.38 -1.05
C GLU A 349 -7.00 8.13 -2.32
N LEU A 350 -8.29 8.46 -2.46
CA LEU A 350 -8.81 9.25 -3.58
C LEU A 350 -8.17 10.65 -3.64
N ALA A 351 -8.04 11.31 -2.49
CA ALA A 351 -7.44 12.63 -2.38
C ALA A 351 -5.97 12.65 -2.82
N VAL A 352 -5.20 11.59 -2.52
CA VAL A 352 -3.82 11.46 -2.99
C VAL A 352 -3.76 11.36 -4.51
N SER A 353 -4.51 10.45 -5.13
CA SER A 353 -4.49 10.30 -6.59
C SER A 353 -4.98 11.55 -7.33
N VAL A 354 -6.06 12.18 -6.84
CA VAL A 354 -6.55 13.46 -7.40
C VAL A 354 -5.50 14.56 -7.22
N GLY A 355 -4.82 14.61 -6.08
CA GLY A 355 -3.71 15.53 -5.81
C GLY A 355 -2.54 15.36 -6.77
N VAL A 356 -2.10 14.12 -6.98
CA VAL A 356 -1.01 13.78 -7.91
C VAL A 356 -1.36 14.18 -9.35
N VAL A 357 -2.55 13.83 -9.83
CA VAL A 357 -3.04 14.25 -11.16
C VAL A 357 -3.16 15.77 -11.26
N SER A 358 -3.62 16.43 -10.19
CA SER A 358 -3.73 17.89 -10.15
C SER A 358 -2.37 18.58 -10.22
N GLY A 359 -1.36 18.05 -9.52
CA GLY A 359 0.02 18.49 -9.59
C GLY A 359 0.59 18.36 -11.01
N ALA A 360 0.41 17.20 -11.64
CA ALA A 360 0.83 16.98 -13.02
C ALA A 360 0.15 17.95 -13.99
N ALA A 361 -1.17 18.17 -13.86
CA ALA A 361 -1.92 19.11 -14.67
C ALA A 361 -1.46 20.57 -14.48
N LEU A 362 -1.18 20.99 -13.24
CA LEU A 362 -0.65 22.34 -12.96
C LEU A 362 0.73 22.55 -13.60
N VAL A 363 1.60 21.53 -13.53
CA VAL A 363 2.92 21.57 -14.18
C VAL A 363 2.78 21.60 -15.70
N PHE A 364 1.86 20.83 -16.29
CA PHE A 364 1.54 20.90 -17.72
C PHE A 364 1.09 22.30 -18.15
N VAL A 365 0.16 22.90 -17.39
CA VAL A 365 -0.32 24.27 -17.65
C VAL A 365 0.82 25.28 -17.56
N PHE A 366 1.68 25.17 -16.53
CA PHE A 366 2.86 26.01 -16.39
C PHE A 366 3.79 25.90 -17.61
N PHE A 367 4.07 24.68 -18.07
CA PHE A 367 4.91 24.45 -19.24
C PHE A 367 4.29 25.00 -20.52
N ASN A 368 2.98 24.91 -20.70
CA ASN A 368 2.33 25.47 -21.88
C ASN A 368 2.35 27.01 -21.89
N GLU A 369 2.18 27.65 -20.73
CA GLU A 369 2.23 29.11 -20.59
C GLU A 369 3.64 29.69 -20.78
N ASN A 370 4.68 28.97 -20.32
CA ASN A 370 6.05 29.48 -20.29
C ASN A 370 6.93 28.97 -21.45
N LEU A 371 6.78 27.71 -21.88
CA LEU A 371 7.64 27.10 -22.91
C LEU A 371 6.99 26.92 -24.29
N ARG A 372 5.72 27.32 -24.48
CA ARG A 372 4.98 27.24 -25.77
C ARG A 372 5.09 25.87 -26.46
N ILE A 373 4.73 24.81 -25.72
CA ILE A 373 4.92 23.43 -26.17
C ILE A 373 3.89 23.03 -27.23
N VAL A 374 2.68 23.60 -27.20
CA VAL A 374 1.67 23.43 -28.24
C VAL A 374 1.90 24.48 -29.36
N PRO A 375 2.20 24.06 -30.61
CA PRO A 375 2.40 24.98 -31.73
C PRO A 375 1.14 25.81 -32.03
N ARG A 376 1.30 27.12 -32.23
CA ARG A 376 0.23 28.01 -32.72
C ARG A 376 0.24 28.04 -34.24
N HIS A 377 -0.84 27.56 -34.86
CA HIS A 377 -1.00 27.55 -36.31
C HIS A 377 -1.44 28.90 -36.92
N ASP A 378 -1.60 29.95 -36.10
CA ASP A 378 -1.90 31.31 -36.57
C ASP A 378 -0.63 32.21 -36.64
N ASP A 379 0.59 31.65 -36.56
CA ASP A 379 1.83 32.40 -36.77
C ASP A 379 2.27 32.33 -38.26
N PRO A 380 2.25 33.43 -39.03
CA PRO A 380 2.65 33.45 -40.44
C PRO A 380 4.09 32.96 -40.69
N ARG A 381 4.91 32.88 -39.63
CA ARG A 381 6.28 32.36 -39.68
C ARG A 381 6.37 30.83 -39.71
N ALA A 382 5.30 30.12 -39.34
CA ALA A 382 5.24 28.65 -39.41
C ALA A 382 5.08 28.14 -40.86
N ALA A 383 4.38 28.90 -41.71
CA ALA A 383 4.21 28.56 -43.13
C ALA A 383 5.53 28.55 -43.93
N GLY A 384 6.58 29.24 -43.46
CA GLY A 384 7.90 29.24 -44.09
C GLY A 384 8.84 28.12 -43.63
N LEU A 385 8.42 27.28 -42.66
CA LEU A 385 9.20 26.16 -42.16
C LEU A 385 8.84 24.83 -42.85
N ASP A 386 7.66 24.74 -43.47
CA ASP A 386 7.20 23.54 -44.18
C ASP A 386 8.05 23.23 -45.43
N GLU A 387 8.64 24.23 -46.09
CA GLU A 387 9.58 23.99 -47.21
C GLU A 387 11.02 23.65 -46.77
N ARG A 388 11.42 23.99 -45.54
CA ARG A 388 12.78 23.73 -45.03
C ARG A 388 12.90 22.41 -44.25
N ALA A 389 11.79 21.82 -43.83
CA ALA A 389 11.78 20.52 -43.15
C ALA A 389 12.14 19.33 -44.07
N ALA A 390 12.17 19.53 -45.40
CA ALA A 390 12.59 18.51 -46.38
C ALA A 390 14.12 18.43 -46.59
N GLY A 391 14.91 19.30 -45.96
CA GLY A 391 16.37 19.30 -46.10
C GLY A 391 17.05 19.64 -44.78
N PHE A 392 17.79 18.67 -44.23
CA PHE A 392 18.65 18.90 -43.07
C PHE A 392 19.72 19.94 -43.41
N SER A 393 19.55 21.19 -42.94
CA SER A 393 20.60 22.20 -42.91
C SER A 393 20.55 23.03 -41.61
N PRO A 394 21.64 23.10 -40.84
CA PRO A 394 21.69 23.79 -39.55
C PRO A 394 22.22 25.20 -39.74
N ARG A 395 21.33 26.22 -39.76
CA ARG A 395 21.65 27.63 -39.43
C ARG A 395 20.38 28.48 -39.58
N GLY A 396 19.67 28.69 -38.47
CA GLY A 396 18.75 29.79 -38.30
C GLY A 396 19.21 30.60 -37.09
N ALA A 397 19.61 31.85 -37.29
CA ALA A 397 20.05 32.74 -36.23
C ALA A 397 18.93 32.94 -35.19
N PRO A 398 19.26 33.08 -33.89
CA PRO A 398 18.27 33.30 -32.85
C PRO A 398 17.60 34.66 -33.04
N ASN A 399 16.26 34.65 -33.08
CA ASN A 399 15.46 35.85 -33.25
C ASN A 399 15.48 36.67 -31.94
N THR A 400 16.06 37.86 -32.01
CA THR A 400 16.33 38.75 -30.87
C THR A 400 15.08 39.39 -30.27
N ASP A 401 13.91 39.24 -30.88
CA ASP A 401 12.66 39.87 -30.41
C ASP A 401 12.00 39.14 -29.22
N ALA A 402 12.41 37.91 -28.90
CA ALA A 402 11.91 37.21 -27.72
C ALA A 402 12.47 37.79 -26.39
N SER A 403 13.57 38.55 -26.46
CA SER A 403 14.25 39.12 -25.29
C SER A 403 13.50 40.31 -24.65
N ARG A 404 12.64 41.00 -25.41
CA ARG A 404 11.92 42.19 -24.90
C ARG A 404 10.59 41.88 -24.19
N ALA A 405 9.99 40.71 -24.43
CA ALA A 405 8.68 40.38 -23.86
C ALA A 405 8.74 39.79 -22.43
N CYS A 406 9.92 39.36 -21.96
CA CYS A 406 10.11 38.90 -20.57
C CYS A 406 10.69 39.99 -19.65
N ALA A 407 10.99 41.17 -20.20
CA ALA A 407 11.55 42.31 -19.46
C ALA A 407 10.52 43.44 -19.22
N ALA A 408 9.23 43.16 -19.47
CA ALA A 408 8.15 44.13 -19.39
C ALA A 408 7.28 44.00 -18.13
N ASP A 409 7.76 43.29 -17.11
CA ASP A 409 7.17 43.35 -15.76
C ASP A 409 8.13 44.11 -14.83
N ASP A 410 7.60 45.16 -14.23
CA ASP A 410 8.24 46.08 -13.29
C ASP A 410 9.13 45.35 -12.24
N PRO A 411 10.45 45.65 -12.16
CA PRO A 411 11.37 45.03 -11.21
C PRO A 411 11.06 45.29 -9.73
N THR A 412 10.11 46.21 -9.44
CA THR A 412 9.82 46.66 -8.07
C THR A 412 8.54 46.06 -7.48
N ALA A 413 7.75 45.32 -8.25
CA ALA A 413 6.57 44.65 -7.74
C ALA A 413 6.97 43.32 -7.05
N PRO A 414 6.73 43.14 -5.74
CA PRO A 414 7.04 41.87 -5.08
C PRO A 414 6.21 40.75 -5.72
N TYR A 415 6.90 39.85 -6.43
CA TYR A 415 6.40 38.73 -7.24
C TYR A 415 5.35 37.81 -6.57
N LEU A 416 5.14 37.94 -5.27
CA LEU A 416 4.21 37.16 -4.45
C LEU A 416 2.78 37.73 -4.36
N PHE A 417 2.49 38.95 -4.85
CA PHE A 417 1.26 39.67 -4.47
C PHE A 417 0.29 40.08 -5.59
N THR A 418 0.23 39.36 -6.72
CA THR A 418 -0.84 39.61 -7.71
C THR A 418 -2.20 39.07 -7.21
N PRO A 419 -3.33 39.74 -7.50
CA PRO A 419 -4.65 39.40 -6.97
C PRO A 419 -5.14 38.00 -7.37
N GLU A 420 -4.70 37.48 -8.52
CA GLU A 420 -5.00 36.11 -8.95
C GLU A 420 -4.26 35.05 -8.14
N ARG A 421 -2.98 35.30 -7.81
CA ARG A 421 -2.19 34.40 -6.95
C ARG A 421 -2.79 34.28 -5.56
N ARG A 422 -3.36 35.37 -5.02
CA ARG A 422 -4.10 35.36 -3.75
C ARG A 422 -5.29 34.41 -3.76
N LYS A 423 -6.04 34.31 -4.87
CA LYS A 423 -7.20 33.40 -4.98
C LYS A 423 -6.78 31.93 -4.93
N TYR A 424 -5.70 31.57 -5.62
CA TYR A 424 -5.19 30.20 -5.60
C TYR A 424 -4.65 29.81 -4.22
N SER A 425 -3.83 30.68 -3.61
CA SER A 425 -3.30 30.45 -2.26
C SER A 425 -4.41 30.35 -1.22
N LEU A 426 -5.44 31.19 -1.31
CA LEU A 426 -6.59 31.12 -0.42
C LEU A 426 -7.37 29.81 -0.59
N GLY A 427 -7.63 29.39 -1.84
CA GLY A 427 -8.27 28.11 -2.13
C GLY A 427 -7.49 26.92 -1.58
N PHE A 428 -6.16 26.91 -1.76
CA PHE A 428 -5.27 25.91 -1.19
C PHE A 428 -5.39 25.82 0.34
N ILE A 429 -5.30 26.97 1.03
CA ILE A 429 -5.34 27.03 2.50
C ILE A 429 -6.71 26.59 3.03
N ILE A 430 -7.80 27.07 2.44
CA ILE A 430 -9.17 26.71 2.87
C ILE A 430 -9.40 25.20 2.68
N ALA A 431 -9.04 24.67 1.52
CA ALA A 431 -9.22 23.24 1.24
C ALA A 431 -8.36 22.36 2.16
N GLY A 432 -7.12 22.76 2.45
CA GLY A 432 -6.28 22.11 3.45
C GLY A 432 -6.88 22.15 4.86
N ALA A 433 -7.35 23.32 5.31
CA ALA A 433 -7.99 23.45 6.62
C ALA A 433 -9.24 22.56 6.77
N LEU A 434 -10.07 22.49 5.73
CA LEU A 434 -11.23 21.58 5.69
C LEU A 434 -10.80 20.11 5.73
N ALA A 435 -9.73 19.74 5.00
CA ALA A 435 -9.23 18.37 4.97
C ALA A 435 -8.75 17.89 6.35
N ILE A 436 -8.12 18.76 7.16
CA ILE A 436 -7.70 18.42 8.52
C ILE A 436 -8.89 17.95 9.36
N GLY A 437 -10.05 18.61 9.23
CA GLY A 437 -11.27 18.24 9.95
C GLY A 437 -11.91 16.92 9.51
N LEU A 438 -11.54 16.38 8.35
CA LEU A 438 -12.05 15.11 7.81
C LEU A 438 -11.07 13.94 8.00
N LEU A 439 -9.85 14.20 8.50
CA LEU A 439 -8.85 13.16 8.72
C LEU A 439 -9.30 12.19 9.82
N PRO A 440 -9.05 10.87 9.64
CA PRO A 440 -9.32 9.90 10.69
C PRO A 440 -8.42 10.16 11.91
N GLU A 441 -8.86 9.78 13.10
CA GLU A 441 -8.10 9.98 14.34
C GLU A 441 -6.69 9.39 14.26
N GLN A 442 -6.52 8.22 13.64
CA GLN A 442 -5.23 7.57 13.44
C GLN A 442 -4.27 8.39 12.55
N ALA A 443 -4.81 9.19 11.62
CA ALA A 443 -4.02 10.11 10.78
C ALA A 443 -3.56 11.35 11.55
N ILE A 444 -4.21 11.69 12.67
CA ILE A 444 -3.89 12.87 13.48
C ILE A 444 -3.03 12.48 14.70
N PHE A 445 -3.45 11.44 15.42
CA PHE A 445 -2.85 11.01 16.68
C PHE A 445 -1.90 9.81 16.56
N GLY A 446 -1.72 9.30 15.33
CA GLY A 446 -0.88 8.14 15.05
C GLY A 446 -1.58 6.80 15.27
N PRO A 447 -0.90 5.69 14.90
CA PRO A 447 -1.45 4.34 15.05
C PRO A 447 -1.73 4.03 16.52
N GLN A 448 -2.98 3.67 16.81
CA GLN A 448 -3.41 3.19 18.13
C GLN A 448 -3.34 1.65 18.14
N PRO A 449 -2.91 1.02 19.25
CA PRO A 449 -2.95 -0.43 19.38
C PRO A 449 -4.37 -0.94 19.17
N GLN A 450 -4.54 -1.90 18.27
CA GLN A 450 -5.83 -2.58 18.12
C GLN A 450 -5.91 -3.73 19.13
N PRO A 451 -6.97 -3.79 19.96
CA PRO A 451 -7.15 -4.89 20.88
C PRO A 451 -7.27 -6.21 20.12
N VAL A 452 -6.50 -7.22 20.52
CA VAL A 452 -6.53 -8.57 19.96
C VAL A 452 -7.09 -9.51 21.03
N PRO A 453 -8.42 -9.73 21.05
CA PRO A 453 -9.07 -10.49 22.12
C PRO A 453 -8.58 -11.94 22.15
N VAL A 454 -8.33 -12.43 23.35
CA VAL A 454 -7.85 -13.80 23.59
C VAL A 454 -9.03 -14.71 23.83
N GLN A 455 -9.01 -15.86 23.15
CA GLN A 455 -9.96 -16.94 23.30
C GLN A 455 -9.35 -18.10 24.08
N GLU A 456 -10.22 -18.94 24.63
CA GLU A 456 -9.81 -20.14 25.33
C GLU A 456 -9.07 -21.13 24.41
N GLY A 457 -8.15 -21.88 25.03
CA GLY A 457 -7.47 -22.99 24.37
C GLY A 457 -8.45 -24.11 24.04
N ARG A 458 -8.25 -24.77 22.90
CA ARG A 458 -9.12 -25.87 22.44
C ARG A 458 -8.51 -27.21 22.82
N ASN A 459 -9.30 -28.11 23.37
CA ASN A 459 -8.85 -29.49 23.59
C ASN A 459 -9.03 -30.29 22.29
N LEU A 460 -8.07 -31.16 21.99
CA LEU A 460 -8.07 -32.03 20.82
C LEU A 460 -7.41 -33.37 21.18
N GLU A 461 -8.01 -34.46 20.73
CA GLU A 461 -7.43 -35.80 20.85
C GLU A 461 -6.32 -35.98 19.80
N ALA A 462 -5.16 -36.43 20.25
CA ALA A 462 -4.01 -36.71 19.40
C ALA A 462 -3.32 -38.01 19.81
N LEU A 463 -2.50 -38.53 18.90
CA LEU A 463 -1.63 -39.66 19.14
C LEU A 463 -0.20 -39.15 19.37
N ALA A 464 0.39 -39.50 20.51
CA ALA A 464 1.76 -39.17 20.84
C ALA A 464 2.69 -40.35 20.52
N VAL A 465 3.79 -40.08 19.81
CA VAL A 465 4.87 -41.04 19.56
C VAL A 465 6.10 -40.59 20.34
N LYS A 466 6.73 -41.51 21.06
CA LYS A 466 8.01 -41.25 21.74
C LYS A 466 9.12 -41.14 20.69
N VAL A 467 9.88 -40.05 20.73
CA VAL A 467 11.07 -39.82 19.90
C VAL A 467 12.31 -40.12 20.73
N ASP A 468 13.46 -40.43 20.10
CA ASP A 468 14.78 -40.67 20.73
C ASP A 468 15.40 -39.40 21.36
N SER A 469 14.59 -38.61 22.05
CA SER A 469 15.00 -37.48 22.86
C SER A 469 14.14 -37.50 24.14
N PRO A 470 14.75 -37.41 25.34
CA PRO A 470 14.06 -37.59 26.63
C PRO A 470 12.92 -36.59 26.91
N LEU A 471 12.69 -35.64 26.00
CA LEU A 471 11.81 -34.48 26.16
C LEU A 471 10.83 -34.28 24.99
N ARG A 472 10.86 -35.15 23.97
CA ARG A 472 10.10 -34.93 22.74
C ARG A 472 9.13 -36.09 22.47
N ARG A 473 7.84 -35.77 22.55
CA ARG A 473 6.76 -36.55 21.94
C ARG A 473 6.37 -35.89 20.63
N GLU A 474 6.30 -36.62 19.53
CA GLU A 474 5.69 -36.15 18.29
C GLU A 474 4.18 -36.37 18.37
N PHE A 475 3.39 -35.38 17.95
CA PHE A 475 1.94 -35.44 18.05
C PHE A 475 1.31 -35.53 16.67
N HIS A 476 0.44 -36.51 16.47
CA HIS A 476 -0.34 -36.69 15.26
C HIS A 476 -1.81 -36.42 15.56
N ILE A 477 -2.35 -35.38 14.94
CA ILE A 477 -3.76 -35.01 15.06
C ILE A 477 -4.59 -35.95 14.19
N ALA A 478 -5.53 -36.69 14.79
CA ALA A 478 -6.28 -37.75 14.12
C ALA A 478 -7.06 -37.30 12.86
N SER A 479 -7.37 -36.01 12.72
CA SER A 479 -8.06 -35.43 11.56
C SER A 479 -7.15 -34.87 10.45
N LEU A 480 -5.83 -34.72 10.71
CA LEU A 480 -4.86 -34.07 9.82
C LEU A 480 -3.69 -34.96 9.42
N ALA A 481 -3.40 -36.00 10.20
CA ALA A 481 -2.33 -36.95 9.91
C ALA A 481 -2.85 -38.11 9.03
N GLY A 482 -2.11 -38.45 7.97
CA GLY A 482 -2.23 -39.77 7.36
C GLY A 482 -1.95 -40.88 8.38
N ASN A 483 -2.28 -42.14 8.03
CA ASN A 483 -2.16 -43.30 8.93
C ASN A 483 -0.82 -43.33 9.70
N VAL A 484 -0.86 -43.12 11.02
CA VAL A 484 0.29 -43.33 11.90
C VAL A 484 0.58 -44.84 11.95
N PRO A 485 1.78 -45.31 11.59
CA PRO A 485 2.09 -46.74 11.59
C PRO A 485 1.93 -47.35 13.00
N ALA A 486 1.22 -48.47 13.12
CA ALA A 486 1.05 -49.16 14.41
C ALA A 486 2.39 -49.61 15.04
N SER A 487 3.46 -49.71 14.24
CA SER A 487 4.81 -50.11 14.67
C SER A 487 5.49 -49.13 15.62
N VAL A 488 5.02 -47.88 15.71
CA VAL A 488 5.57 -46.87 16.63
C VAL A 488 4.83 -46.74 17.97
N ASN A 489 3.89 -47.67 18.25
CA ASN A 489 3.13 -47.76 19.50
C ASN A 489 2.60 -46.40 20.02
N PRO A 490 1.75 -45.70 19.24
CA PRO A 490 1.25 -44.39 19.61
C PRO A 490 0.36 -44.43 20.86
N GLU A 491 0.59 -43.52 21.80
CA GLU A 491 -0.21 -43.37 23.03
C GLU A 491 -1.28 -42.26 22.82
N PRO A 492 -2.56 -42.50 23.16
CA PRO A 492 -3.58 -41.46 23.07
C PRO A 492 -3.33 -40.37 24.12
N VAL A 493 -3.37 -39.11 23.70
CA VAL A 493 -3.17 -37.95 24.57
C VAL A 493 -4.19 -36.85 24.28
N THR A 494 -4.57 -36.11 25.32
CA THR A 494 -5.37 -34.89 25.19
C THR A 494 -4.45 -33.69 25.07
N LEU A 495 -4.48 -33.03 23.91
CA LEU A 495 -3.73 -31.79 23.67
C LEU A 495 -4.62 -30.58 23.89
N ARG A 496 -4.09 -29.58 24.58
CA ARG A 496 -4.65 -28.23 24.60
C ARG A 496 -3.91 -27.38 23.58
N LEU A 497 -4.62 -26.95 22.54
CA LEU A 497 -4.14 -26.01 21.54
C LEU A 497 -4.26 -24.58 22.09
N ILE A 498 -3.11 -24.00 22.43
CA ILE A 498 -3.01 -22.60 22.86
C ILE A 498 -2.90 -21.73 21.61
N ASP A 499 -4.03 -21.16 21.20
CA ASP A 499 -4.21 -20.32 20.01
C ASP A 499 -5.14 -19.16 20.38
N GLY A 500 -4.58 -18.19 21.12
CA GLY A 500 -5.35 -17.14 21.78
C GLY A 500 -6.10 -16.24 20.79
N ASN A 501 -5.47 -15.89 19.67
CA ASN A 501 -6.02 -14.98 18.67
C ASN A 501 -6.53 -15.66 17.39
N ARG A 502 -6.59 -17.00 17.35
CA ARG A 502 -7.15 -17.80 16.24
C ARG A 502 -6.45 -17.58 14.90
N ASN A 503 -5.16 -17.25 14.92
CA ASN A 503 -4.38 -17.00 13.71
C ASN A 503 -3.66 -18.25 13.18
N TRP A 504 -3.99 -19.43 13.73
CA TRP A 504 -3.38 -20.73 13.40
C TRP A 504 -1.89 -20.87 13.78
N ARG A 505 -1.34 -19.91 14.53
CA ARG A 505 -0.04 -20.04 15.19
C ARG A 505 -0.25 -20.49 16.62
N PHE A 506 -0.18 -21.79 16.85
CA PHE A 506 -0.56 -22.41 18.13
C PHE A 506 0.59 -23.14 18.83
N VAL A 507 0.45 -23.35 20.14
CA VAL A 507 1.30 -24.25 20.92
C VAL A 507 0.48 -25.48 21.32
N PRO A 508 0.89 -26.70 20.94
CA PRO A 508 0.31 -27.93 21.48
C PRO A 508 0.83 -28.16 22.90
N PHE A 509 -0.07 -28.15 23.88
CA PHE A 509 0.27 -28.27 25.30
C PHE A 509 -0.40 -29.49 25.95
N THR A 510 0.40 -30.41 26.51
CA THR A 510 -0.09 -31.58 27.26
C THR A 510 -0.27 -31.25 28.73
N HIS A 511 -1.46 -30.76 29.10
CA HIS A 511 -1.74 -30.35 30.48
C HIS A 511 -1.60 -31.51 31.49
N ASP A 512 -2.10 -32.70 31.14
CA ASP A 512 -2.09 -33.86 32.05
C ASP A 512 -0.65 -34.38 32.30
N ASP A 513 0.20 -34.38 31.27
CA ASP A 513 1.63 -34.73 31.43
C ASP A 513 2.34 -33.79 32.42
N HIS A 514 1.98 -32.50 32.42
CA HIS A 514 2.55 -31.53 33.34
C HIS A 514 2.09 -31.80 34.78
N ILE A 515 0.80 -32.12 34.97
CA ILE A 515 0.27 -32.52 36.29
C ILE A 515 1.03 -33.75 36.81
N ASP A 516 1.17 -34.78 35.99
CA ASP A 516 1.79 -36.04 36.41
C ASP A 516 3.29 -35.87 36.69
N SER A 517 4.01 -35.17 35.81
CA SER A 517 5.46 -34.98 35.94
C SER A 517 5.88 -34.06 37.10
N LEU A 518 4.97 -33.18 37.56
CA LEU A 518 5.21 -32.25 38.66
C LEU A 518 4.66 -32.75 40.02
N GLY A 519 4.15 -33.98 40.08
CA GLY A 519 3.75 -34.62 41.35
C GLY A 519 2.25 -34.69 41.60
N GLY A 520 1.43 -34.76 40.55
CA GLY A 520 -0.02 -34.91 40.63
C GLY A 520 -0.76 -33.58 40.80
N ARG A 521 -2.06 -33.64 41.15
CA ARG A 521 -2.97 -32.47 41.11
C ARG A 521 -2.57 -31.29 42.00
N GLU A 522 -1.87 -31.54 43.11
CA GLU A 522 -1.34 -30.48 43.98
C GLU A 522 -0.32 -29.57 43.28
N SER A 523 0.22 -30.00 42.13
CA SER A 523 1.16 -29.21 41.33
C SER A 523 0.48 -28.11 40.50
N CYS A 524 -0.86 -28.11 40.37
CA CYS A 524 -1.59 -27.09 39.61
C CYS A 524 -1.33 -25.66 40.11
N ARG A 525 -1.09 -25.49 41.42
CA ARG A 525 -0.76 -24.21 42.04
C ARG A 525 0.56 -23.59 41.56
N LEU A 526 1.45 -24.39 40.95
CA LEU A 526 2.68 -23.89 40.35
C LEU A 526 2.40 -23.06 39.10
N CYS A 527 1.32 -23.36 38.38
CA CYS A 527 0.96 -22.75 37.11
C CYS A 527 -0.17 -21.71 37.22
N HIS A 528 -1.12 -21.94 38.14
CA HIS A 528 -2.20 -21.00 38.42
C HIS A 528 -1.80 -20.06 39.55
N HIS A 529 -1.61 -18.78 39.25
CA HIS A 529 -1.15 -17.79 40.24
C HIS A 529 -2.28 -16.95 40.84
N GLN A 530 -3.43 -16.92 40.16
CA GLN A 530 -4.60 -16.18 40.58
C GLN A 530 -5.87 -16.87 40.07
N ASN A 531 -6.87 -16.98 40.94
CA ASN A 531 -8.16 -17.56 40.64
C ASN A 531 -9.27 -16.52 40.68
N MET A 532 -10.33 -16.77 39.94
CA MET A 532 -11.61 -16.09 40.07
C MET A 532 -12.26 -16.47 41.41
N THR A 533 -13.13 -15.62 41.93
CA THR A 533 -13.84 -15.90 43.18
C THR A 533 -14.60 -17.23 43.07
N PHE A 534 -14.46 -18.11 44.07
CA PHE A 534 -15.02 -19.47 44.12
C PHE A 534 -14.44 -20.48 43.11
N ASP A 535 -13.35 -20.15 42.43
CA ASP A 535 -12.62 -21.07 41.55
C ASP A 535 -11.30 -21.51 42.19
N GLN A 536 -10.78 -22.67 41.77
CA GLN A 536 -9.52 -23.24 42.24
C GLN A 536 -8.45 -23.28 41.14
N THR A 537 -8.85 -23.25 39.86
CA THR A 537 -7.93 -23.28 38.71
C THR A 537 -8.48 -22.46 37.55
N SER A 538 -8.37 -21.14 37.65
CA SER A 538 -8.91 -20.26 36.62
C SER A 538 -8.05 -20.24 35.35
N PRO A 539 -8.66 -20.28 34.15
CA PRO A 539 -7.94 -20.11 32.89
C PRO A 539 -7.34 -18.70 32.73
N CYS A 540 -6.12 -18.63 32.21
CA CYS A 540 -5.38 -17.37 32.06
C CYS A 540 -6.11 -16.33 31.18
N TYR A 541 -6.85 -16.76 30.15
CA TYR A 541 -7.52 -15.85 29.20
C TYR A 541 -8.60 -14.96 29.87
N LEU A 542 -9.11 -15.33 31.04
CA LEU A 542 -10.09 -14.54 31.78
C LEU A 542 -9.49 -13.22 32.29
N CYS A 543 -8.22 -13.24 32.68
CA CYS A 543 -7.49 -12.07 33.15
C CYS A 543 -6.65 -11.44 32.04
N HIS A 544 -5.97 -12.26 31.24
CA HIS A 544 -5.13 -11.87 30.12
C HIS A 544 -5.94 -11.84 28.82
N ARG A 545 -6.78 -10.81 28.69
CA ARG A 545 -7.83 -10.75 27.67
C ARG A 545 -7.37 -10.25 26.31
N ASP A 546 -6.15 -9.72 26.22
CA ASP A 546 -5.53 -9.24 24.98
C ASP A 546 -4.26 -10.03 24.72
N MET A 547 -4.01 -10.36 23.44
CA MET A 547 -2.88 -11.19 23.04
C MET A 547 -1.53 -10.51 23.32
N TYR A 548 -1.49 -9.18 23.16
CA TYR A 548 -0.26 -8.39 23.16
C TYR A 548 -0.30 -7.26 24.19
N GLU A 549 -1.44 -6.59 24.34
CA GLU A 549 -1.55 -5.39 25.17
C GLU A 549 -1.85 -5.71 26.64
N THR A 550 -1.53 -4.76 27.51
CA THR A 550 -1.89 -4.85 28.92
C THR A 550 -3.41 -4.68 29.08
N THR A 551 -4.02 -5.53 29.91
CA THR A 551 -5.46 -5.51 30.18
C THR A 551 -5.75 -5.10 31.61
N ASP A 552 -6.71 -4.18 31.78
CA ASP A 552 -7.24 -3.83 33.10
C ASP A 552 -8.10 -4.99 33.61
N THR A 553 -7.71 -5.61 34.70
CA THR A 553 -8.47 -6.69 35.36
C THR A 553 -9.47 -6.16 36.38
N PHE A 554 -9.41 -4.86 36.70
CA PHE A 554 -10.31 -4.23 37.67
C PHE A 554 -11.51 -3.57 37.00
N LYS A 555 -12.72 -3.93 37.45
CA LYS A 555 -13.98 -3.30 36.97
C LYS A 555 -14.50 -2.30 38.00
N HIS A 556 -14.10 -1.02 37.86
CA HIS A 556 -14.44 0.03 38.84
C HIS A 556 -15.95 0.16 39.09
N MET A 557 -16.77 0.30 38.04
CA MET A 557 -18.22 0.47 38.20
C MET A 557 -18.90 -0.73 38.88
N LEU A 558 -18.44 -1.95 38.58
CA LEU A 558 -18.95 -3.15 39.24
C LEU A 558 -18.71 -3.10 40.75
N HIS A 559 -17.53 -2.64 41.18
CA HIS A 559 -17.20 -2.53 42.60
C HIS A 559 -17.99 -1.43 43.29
N VAL A 560 -18.16 -0.27 42.64
CA VAL A 560 -19.02 0.81 43.14
C VAL A 560 -20.45 0.30 43.35
N ASP A 561 -21.02 -0.41 42.39
CA ASP A 561 -22.38 -0.93 42.50
C ASP A 561 -22.52 -1.99 43.61
N LYS A 562 -21.53 -2.89 43.73
CA LYS A 562 -21.57 -3.99 44.70
C LYS A 562 -21.30 -3.56 46.14
N LEU A 563 -20.51 -2.50 46.35
CA LEU A 563 -20.15 -2.02 47.69
C LEU A 563 -21.09 -0.94 48.23
N GLY A 564 -22.19 -0.63 47.53
CA GLY A 564 -23.20 0.33 47.99
C GLY A 564 -23.02 1.75 47.46
N GLY A 565 -22.53 1.90 46.24
CA GLY A 565 -22.43 3.17 45.51
C GLY A 565 -21.26 4.04 45.97
N ASN A 566 -21.33 5.33 45.67
CA ASN A 566 -20.21 6.28 45.90
C ASN A 566 -19.79 6.43 47.37
N ALA A 567 -20.63 6.07 48.34
CA ALA A 567 -20.25 6.09 49.76
C ALA A 567 -19.13 5.08 50.08
N SER A 568 -19.04 4.00 49.30
CA SER A 568 -18.03 2.95 49.47
C SER A 568 -16.62 3.33 48.96
N CYS A 569 -16.45 4.50 48.34
CA CYS A 569 -15.14 4.92 47.81
C CYS A 569 -14.04 4.97 48.89
N ALA A 570 -14.41 5.25 50.14
CA ALA A 570 -13.47 5.33 51.27
C ALA A 570 -12.91 3.95 51.67
N VAL A 571 -13.57 2.86 51.25
CA VAL A 571 -13.06 1.49 51.42
C VAL A 571 -11.86 1.27 50.52
N CYS A 572 -11.90 1.77 49.28
CA CYS A 572 -10.85 1.53 48.29
C CYS A 572 -9.77 2.61 48.25
N HIS A 573 -10.10 3.85 48.62
CA HIS A 573 -9.19 4.99 48.65
C HIS A 573 -9.12 5.56 50.07
N GLY A 574 -7.91 5.70 50.62
CA GLY A 574 -7.74 6.26 51.97
C GLY A 574 -8.42 7.62 52.12
N GLY A 575 -8.98 7.90 53.30
CA GLY A 575 -9.80 9.10 53.59
C GLY A 575 -9.08 10.45 53.59
N GLY A 576 -7.87 10.55 53.02
CA GLY A 576 -7.12 11.79 52.92
C GLY A 576 -7.57 12.69 51.75
N PRO A 577 -7.21 13.99 51.75
CA PRO A 577 -7.61 14.97 50.72
C PRO A 577 -6.91 14.78 49.36
N GLY A 578 -6.28 13.63 49.10
CA GLY A 578 -5.54 13.35 47.88
C GLY A 578 -6.43 12.99 46.69
N ARG A 579 -5.88 13.10 45.47
CA ARG A 579 -6.54 12.59 44.25
C ARG A 579 -6.73 11.08 44.38
N LYS A 580 -7.98 10.64 44.30
CA LYS A 580 -8.34 9.22 44.22
C LYS A 580 -7.82 8.67 42.89
N SER A 581 -6.81 7.81 42.97
CA SER A 581 -6.21 7.15 41.82
C SER A 581 -5.87 5.70 42.18
N ARG A 582 -5.57 4.89 41.16
CA ARG A 582 -5.18 3.49 41.31
C ARG A 582 -3.84 3.34 42.03
N GLU A 583 -2.94 4.31 41.90
CA GLU A 583 -1.66 4.32 42.60
C GLU A 583 -1.86 4.42 44.11
N ASN A 584 -2.90 5.14 44.52
CA ASN A 584 -3.26 5.47 45.90
C ASN A 584 -4.43 4.63 46.45
N SER A 585 -4.88 3.60 45.73
CA SER A 585 -5.92 2.68 46.20
C SER A 585 -5.32 1.51 47.00
N LEU A 586 -6.16 0.80 47.73
CA LEU A 586 -5.81 -0.52 48.27
C LEU A 586 -5.42 -1.48 47.13
N ALA A 587 -4.54 -2.43 47.45
CA ALA A 587 -4.19 -3.51 46.55
C ALA A 587 -5.26 -4.61 46.58
N CYS A 588 -5.48 -5.30 45.44
CA CYS A 588 -6.55 -6.29 45.33
C CYS A 588 -6.48 -7.40 46.40
N TRP A 589 -5.28 -7.88 46.75
CA TRP A 589 -5.09 -8.95 47.74
C TRP A 589 -5.55 -8.58 49.15
N GLN A 590 -5.64 -7.28 49.48
CA GLN A 590 -6.13 -6.83 50.79
C GLN A 590 -7.62 -7.12 50.98
N CYS A 591 -8.36 -7.34 49.90
CA CYS A 591 -9.78 -7.72 49.90
C CYS A 591 -10.04 -9.10 49.26
N HIS A 592 -9.09 -9.63 48.49
CA HIS A 592 -9.19 -10.89 47.72
C HIS A 592 -7.99 -11.81 47.97
N GLY A 593 -7.57 -11.97 49.23
CA GLY A 593 -6.39 -12.77 49.59
C GLY A 593 -6.53 -14.25 49.22
N ASP A 594 -7.76 -14.78 49.21
CA ASP A 594 -8.13 -16.14 48.83
C ASP A 594 -8.00 -16.43 47.33
N MET A 595 -7.98 -15.40 46.50
CA MET A 595 -7.81 -15.51 45.05
C MET A 595 -6.34 -15.63 44.63
N VAL A 596 -5.39 -15.34 45.53
CA VAL A 596 -3.96 -15.43 45.26
C VAL A 596 -3.48 -16.83 45.61
N VAL A 597 -2.81 -17.48 44.66
CA VAL A 597 -2.30 -18.84 44.88
C VAL A 597 -0.87 -18.77 45.41
N GLU A 598 -0.68 -19.29 46.61
CA GLU A 598 0.63 -19.43 47.24
C GLU A 598 1.48 -20.47 46.47
N ASP A 599 2.81 -20.29 46.47
CA ASP A 599 3.80 -21.15 45.81
C ASP A 599 3.79 -21.19 44.27
N SER A 600 3.00 -20.36 43.60
CA SER A 600 3.06 -20.19 42.14
C SER A 600 4.46 -19.79 41.65
N VAL A 601 4.83 -20.27 40.46
CA VAL A 601 6.08 -19.88 39.78
C VAL A 601 6.12 -18.38 39.49
N ILE A 602 4.94 -17.78 39.23
CA ILE A 602 4.76 -16.33 39.11
C ILE A 602 4.42 -15.76 40.49
N PRO A 603 5.33 -15.01 41.14
CA PRO A 603 5.04 -14.41 42.43
C PRO A 603 4.02 -13.26 42.28
N PRO A 604 3.21 -13.00 43.31
CA PRO A 604 2.35 -11.83 43.33
C PRO A 604 3.18 -10.53 43.20
N ALA A 605 2.64 -9.54 42.48
CA ALA A 605 3.31 -8.28 42.21
C ALA A 605 3.76 -7.56 43.50
N LYS A 606 5.01 -7.04 43.54
CA LYS A 606 5.44 -6.15 44.63
C LYS A 606 4.56 -4.89 44.63
N GLY A 607 3.94 -4.58 45.77
CA GLY A 607 2.94 -3.51 45.88
C GLY A 607 1.49 -3.95 45.67
N GLY A 608 1.28 -5.26 45.46
CA GLY A 608 -0.02 -5.89 45.29
C GLY A 608 -0.60 -5.65 43.90
N LEU A 609 -1.38 -6.62 43.41
CA LEU A 609 -2.06 -6.55 42.11
C LEU A 609 -2.87 -5.24 42.01
N LYS A 610 -2.39 -4.26 41.23
CA LYS A 610 -3.12 -3.02 40.93
C LYS A 610 -3.97 -3.17 39.66
N GLY A 611 -4.54 -4.35 39.46
CA GLY A 611 -5.54 -4.60 38.42
C GLY A 611 -5.06 -4.50 36.97
N PHE A 612 -3.78 -4.78 36.68
CA PHE A 612 -3.31 -4.92 35.30
C PHE A 612 -2.71 -6.30 35.10
N ALA A 613 -3.06 -6.94 33.98
CA ALA A 613 -2.47 -8.16 33.51
C ALA A 613 -1.72 -7.89 32.21
N PRO A 614 -0.46 -8.34 32.05
CA PRO A 614 0.25 -8.23 30.77
C PRO A 614 -0.50 -8.96 29.65
N GLY A 615 -0.11 -8.72 28.40
CA GLY A 615 -0.63 -9.47 27.26
C GLY A 615 -0.50 -10.98 27.45
N TYR A 616 -1.42 -11.75 26.88
CA TYR A 616 -1.48 -13.20 27.03
C TYR A 616 -0.21 -13.90 26.53
N MET A 617 0.40 -13.39 25.46
CA MET A 617 1.70 -13.88 24.98
C MET A 617 2.80 -13.73 26.03
N ASP A 618 2.93 -12.53 26.59
CA ASP A 618 3.96 -12.25 27.61
C ASP A 618 3.71 -13.01 28.90
N ALA A 619 2.46 -13.18 29.29
CA ALA A 619 2.07 -13.99 30.45
C ALA A 619 2.48 -15.45 30.26
N MET A 620 2.16 -16.04 29.11
CA MET A 620 2.49 -17.43 28.79
C MET A 620 4.00 -17.65 28.66
N HIS A 621 4.72 -16.77 27.96
CA HIS A 621 6.17 -16.83 27.85
C HIS A 621 6.86 -16.63 29.21
N GLY A 622 6.38 -15.69 30.02
CA GLY A 622 6.87 -15.45 31.38
C GLY A 622 6.78 -16.70 32.26
N LEU A 623 5.66 -17.43 32.18
CA LEU A 623 5.45 -18.68 32.92
C LEU A 623 6.27 -19.84 32.36
N CYS A 624 6.10 -20.18 31.07
CA CYS A 624 6.66 -21.39 30.48
C CYS A 624 8.18 -21.31 30.37
N ILE A 625 8.72 -20.22 29.80
CA ILE A 625 10.17 -20.05 29.63
C ILE A 625 10.85 -19.95 30.99
N GLY A 626 10.23 -19.23 31.94
CA GLY A 626 10.74 -19.12 33.31
C GLY A 626 10.85 -20.47 34.01
N CYS A 627 9.79 -21.28 33.95
CA CYS A 627 9.77 -22.63 34.54
C CYS A 627 10.77 -23.57 33.85
N HIS A 628 10.78 -23.60 32.52
CA HIS A 628 11.69 -24.47 31.75
C HIS A 628 13.16 -24.12 32.00
N ALA A 629 13.50 -22.84 32.09
CA ALA A 629 14.85 -22.40 32.41
C ALA A 629 15.28 -22.80 33.84
N ASP A 630 14.35 -22.79 34.81
CA ASP A 630 14.61 -23.26 36.17
C ASP A 630 14.78 -24.79 36.22
N LEU A 631 13.94 -25.54 35.50
CA LEU A 631 14.04 -27.00 35.38
C LEU A 631 15.34 -27.44 34.70
N ALA A 632 15.74 -26.78 33.61
CA ALA A 632 17.01 -26.99 32.91
C ALA A 632 18.21 -26.82 33.85
N LYS A 633 18.16 -25.79 34.71
CA LYS A 633 19.22 -25.52 35.70
C LYS A 633 19.25 -26.53 36.84
N ARG A 634 18.09 -26.92 37.36
CA ARG A 634 18.00 -27.83 38.52
C ARG A 634 18.25 -29.30 38.15
N ARG A 635 17.89 -29.69 36.93
CA ARG A 635 17.98 -31.08 36.43
C ARG A 635 18.51 -31.09 34.99
N PRO A 636 19.77 -30.66 34.78
CA PRO A 636 20.36 -30.58 33.43
C PRO A 636 20.41 -31.95 32.75
N ASP A 637 20.63 -33.02 33.52
CA ASP A 637 20.70 -34.41 33.02
C ASP A 637 19.38 -34.87 32.39
N LYS A 638 18.25 -34.28 32.80
CA LYS A 638 16.91 -34.64 32.33
C LYS A 638 16.38 -33.69 31.24
N TYR A 639 16.59 -32.38 31.41
CA TYR A 639 15.98 -31.36 30.55
C TYR A 639 16.95 -30.73 29.53
N GLY A 640 18.26 -30.81 29.76
CA GLY A 640 19.25 -30.12 28.91
C GLY A 640 19.19 -28.59 29.01
N GLU A 641 20.25 -27.91 28.59
CA GLU A 641 20.35 -26.44 28.68
C GLU A 641 19.38 -25.71 27.74
N GLU A 642 18.98 -26.37 26.64
CA GLU A 642 18.21 -25.80 25.54
C GLU A 642 16.68 -25.89 25.75
N PHE A 643 16.22 -26.40 26.90
CA PHE A 643 14.79 -26.66 27.17
C PHE A 643 13.90 -25.42 27.17
N ALA A 644 14.49 -24.24 27.40
CA ALA A 644 13.78 -22.96 27.46
C ALA A 644 13.71 -22.23 26.11
N ARG A 645 14.20 -22.83 25.02
CA ARG A 645 14.17 -22.21 23.69
C ARG A 645 12.77 -22.25 23.07
N CYS A 646 12.49 -21.28 22.20
CA CYS A 646 11.18 -21.11 21.56
C CYS A 646 10.77 -22.30 20.67
N ASP A 647 11.74 -22.94 20.01
CA ASP A 647 11.53 -24.09 19.10
C ASP A 647 11.09 -25.37 19.83
N VAL A 648 11.24 -25.43 21.16
CA VAL A 648 10.71 -26.54 21.98
C VAL A 648 9.17 -26.52 21.98
N CYS A 649 8.57 -25.33 22.03
CA CYS A 649 7.12 -25.11 22.08
C CYS A 649 6.50 -24.83 20.70
N HIS A 650 7.25 -24.19 19.80
CA HIS A 650 6.79 -23.75 18.48
C HIS A 650 7.45 -24.53 17.33
N ARG A 651 7.18 -25.83 17.24
CA ARG A 651 7.94 -26.74 16.36
C ARG A 651 7.71 -26.53 14.87
N ASP A 652 6.55 -26.02 14.49
CA ASP A 652 6.16 -25.83 13.09
C ASP A 652 6.57 -24.46 12.54
N PHE A 653 7.31 -23.66 13.32
CA PHE A 653 7.59 -22.26 13.01
C PHE A 653 8.94 -22.12 12.33
N GLU A 654 9.03 -21.18 11.39
CA GLU A 654 10.31 -20.87 10.74
C GLU A 654 11.19 -19.97 11.65
N ASP A 655 12.50 -19.92 11.40
CA ASP A 655 13.46 -19.09 12.17
C ASP A 655 13.04 -17.61 12.26
N LEU A 656 12.42 -17.08 11.20
CA LEU A 656 11.95 -15.69 11.17
C LEU A 656 10.78 -15.46 12.15
N GLU A 657 9.92 -16.46 12.32
CA GLU A 657 8.78 -16.39 13.24
C GLU A 657 9.24 -16.49 14.69
N HIS A 658 10.22 -17.34 14.98
CA HIS A 658 10.88 -17.40 16.29
C HIS A 658 11.46 -16.05 16.72
N ARG A 659 12.05 -15.29 15.79
CA ARG A 659 12.56 -13.92 16.07
C ARG A 659 11.45 -12.91 16.35
N ARG A 660 10.29 -13.04 15.70
CA ARG A 660 9.13 -12.16 15.92
C ARG A 660 8.43 -12.41 17.26
N MET A 661 8.55 -13.63 17.79
CA MET A 661 7.94 -14.06 19.06
C MET A 661 8.90 -13.95 20.25
N ALA A 662 10.15 -13.52 20.04
CA ALA A 662 11.07 -13.23 21.12
C ALA A 662 10.40 -12.22 22.07
N PRO A 663 10.43 -12.46 23.40
CA PRO A 663 9.63 -11.69 24.34
C PRO A 663 9.89 -10.18 24.20
N TYR A 664 8.83 -9.42 23.92
CA TYR A 664 8.84 -7.96 23.86
C TYR A 664 8.81 -7.44 25.30
N ILE A 665 9.95 -7.34 25.96
CA ILE A 665 9.96 -6.83 27.34
C ILE A 665 10.15 -5.30 27.33
N PRO A 666 9.07 -4.57 27.57
CA PRO A 666 9.08 -3.64 28.69
C PRO A 666 8.03 -4.13 29.69
N MET A 667 8.50 -4.72 30.80
CA MET A 667 7.60 -5.03 31.92
C MET A 667 6.93 -3.73 32.41
N PRO A 668 5.68 -3.79 32.90
CA PRO A 668 5.02 -2.60 33.44
C PRO A 668 5.86 -1.99 34.57
N PRO A 669 5.79 -0.66 34.79
CA PRO A 669 6.47 -0.02 35.91
C PRO A 669 6.11 -0.70 37.24
N GLY A 670 7.11 -1.18 37.97
CA GLY A 670 6.94 -1.83 39.29
C GLY A 670 7.08 -3.35 39.32
N HIS A 671 7.17 -4.02 38.16
CA HIS A 671 7.55 -5.44 38.11
C HIS A 671 9.07 -5.60 37.98
N GLU A 672 9.75 -5.78 39.11
CA GLU A 672 11.15 -6.26 39.11
C GLU A 672 11.17 -7.79 38.99
N ARG A 673 12.11 -8.34 38.21
CA ARG A 673 12.47 -9.76 38.36
C ARG A 673 12.96 -9.97 39.80
N VAL A 674 12.23 -10.77 40.56
CA VAL A 674 12.73 -11.25 41.86
C VAL A 674 13.86 -12.23 41.56
N ASP A 675 15.09 -11.77 41.68
CA ASP A 675 16.24 -12.65 41.74
C ASP A 675 16.14 -13.47 43.03
N ARG A 676 15.71 -14.73 42.91
CA ARG A 676 15.49 -15.64 44.05
C ARG A 676 16.74 -15.79 44.94
N ARG A 677 17.94 -15.42 44.46
CA ARG A 677 19.18 -15.38 45.25
C ARG A 677 19.13 -14.40 46.44
N LYS A 678 18.35 -13.31 46.36
CA LYS A 678 18.26 -12.32 47.45
C LYS A 678 17.25 -12.68 48.54
N ALA A 679 16.26 -13.53 48.24
CA ALA A 679 15.23 -13.92 49.22
C ALA A 679 15.71 -15.04 50.17
N THR A 680 16.58 -15.93 49.70
CA THR A 680 17.16 -17.01 50.53
C THR A 680 18.30 -16.52 51.44
N ALA A 681 18.93 -15.39 51.14
CA ALA A 681 20.00 -14.83 51.96
C ALA A 681 19.50 -14.10 53.23
N ALA A 682 18.20 -13.76 53.30
CA ALA A 682 17.61 -13.09 54.45
C ALA A 682 17.02 -14.05 55.50
N ALA A 683 16.99 -15.36 55.23
CA ALA A 683 16.41 -16.38 56.11
C ALA A 683 17.45 -17.22 56.88
N SER A 684 18.74 -16.88 56.79
CA SER A 684 19.83 -17.62 57.44
C SER A 684 20.80 -16.70 58.20
N ALA A 685 20.26 -15.76 58.97
CA ALA A 685 21.03 -15.12 60.05
C ALA A 685 20.77 -15.91 61.35
N PRO A 686 21.76 -16.65 61.88
CA PRO A 686 21.63 -17.21 63.22
C PRO A 686 21.71 -16.09 64.25
N SER A 687 20.76 -16.12 65.19
CA SER A 687 20.91 -15.57 66.52
C SER A 687 22.08 -16.24 67.24
N ASP A 688 22.80 -15.44 68.04
CA ASP A 688 23.65 -15.74 69.20
C ASP A 688 24.94 -14.88 69.09
N GLY A 689 25.38 -14.11 70.07
CA GLY A 689 25.14 -14.21 71.50
C GLY A 689 26.51 -14.19 72.21
N SER A 690 27.14 -13.01 72.31
CA SER A 690 28.11 -12.59 73.34
C SER A 690 28.53 -11.16 73.10
#